data_AF-A0AAE3YQE5-F1
#
_entry.id   AF-A0AAE3YQE5-F1
#
_cell.length_a   1.000
_cell.length_b   1.000
_cell.length_c   1.000
_cell.angle_alpha   90.00
_cell.angle_beta   90.00
_cell.angle_gamma   90.00
#
_symmetry.space_group_name_H-M   'P 1'
#
loop_
_entity.id
_entity.type
_entity.pdbx_description
1 polymer ?
#
loop_
_entity_poly.entity_id
_entity_poly.type
_entity_poly.pdbx_seq_one_letter_code
_entity_poly.pdbx_strand_id
1 'polypeptide(L)'
;MPGFVRSLLAPDVALRVAAVLLAAVIVVRSLLAGVTGIGSIALVLASAALFWGLVRLAARLRVLLAESSPEASRLTSVIASRARARLAAVLAILVVVVHTAITGYLSVWTILIAVTLAVVATLLSPDLRLVAVLGGTAVVFATATVFVADIFQGSTEARALAVSVAAIILPVLVSDKIVATVRRPALTTTHHAILAVLTLLLGFLGWTRSEWLPGVTSGCYTLPTSTGITVLRATPDGQRCYGLLDTADPGVFAARAFGRDPDTIALQRRILELNEPLRDGDLTVVWLGALSCDPLPADPARCADGRDYPSERDQLRALMFAQTYFTQTDRRLHVVIADATQDVAHADDIAAMIVERQRWLGDRLVVIGGGDSRDVTQRAINRLLDANIPFIAPNLLADLGEPGAPFVNRPGYLQLAHANRDYAKDVVDRLSFPDGYRLDVYAAPNPTDQYTTSLVNDLLAVVKGLNRPDVTARHVAALDRIDASVCADAPTPTVLYFADRWTRFAEFVQRVNEVCGHSRPRLVIADVSVSRFMANHQLRAVSNADWPVDYHVGGPSCADLTEAGLATLTDQVYASRDLLGLAENATFACAGRDPAARATGELLDACPLDAAVKQGCRPNDLGTYLIPAWDAVFLADALLPDRRAPLTDLRVSGLALSTVDSEANVERGRLLRPTIPIRMWHADPLNDPRRIYEQAGTELVRP
;
A
#
# COMPACT_ATOMS: atom_id res chain seq x y z
N MET A 1 -38.51 -53.31 -31.92
CA MET A 1 -38.05 -52.28 -30.97
C MET A 1 -36.70 -51.75 -31.44
N PRO A 2 -36.58 -50.43 -31.69
CA PRO A 2 -35.65 -49.91 -32.69
C PRO A 2 -34.25 -49.64 -32.13
N GLY A 3 -33.23 -49.85 -32.97
CA GLY A 3 -31.80 -49.73 -32.69
C GLY A 3 -31.28 -48.33 -32.36
N PHE A 4 -32.15 -47.36 -32.06
CA PHE A 4 -31.76 -46.00 -31.72
C PHE A 4 -31.15 -45.90 -30.30
N VAL A 5 -31.63 -46.72 -29.34
CA VAL A 5 -31.15 -46.67 -27.95
C VAL A 5 -29.80 -47.36 -27.76
N ARG A 6 -29.42 -48.32 -28.62
CA ARG A 6 -28.06 -48.91 -28.61
C ARG A 6 -27.00 -48.04 -29.30
N SER A 7 -27.40 -47.10 -30.15
CA SER A 7 -26.51 -46.13 -30.79
C SER A 7 -26.05 -45.01 -29.83
N LEU A 8 -26.90 -44.66 -28.85
CA LEU A 8 -26.58 -43.62 -27.86
C LEU A 8 -25.63 -44.07 -26.73
N LEU A 9 -25.33 -45.37 -26.63
CA LEU A 9 -24.39 -45.93 -25.65
C LEU A 9 -23.04 -46.31 -26.26
N ALA A 10 -22.77 -45.91 -27.51
CA ALA A 10 -21.44 -45.96 -28.06
C ALA A 10 -20.61 -44.80 -27.47
N PRO A 11 -19.41 -45.05 -26.89
CA PRO A 11 -18.62 -44.04 -26.16
C PRO A 11 -18.36 -42.77 -26.97
N ASP A 12 -18.29 -42.90 -28.28
CA ASP A 12 -18.09 -41.89 -29.31
C ASP A 12 -19.32 -40.98 -29.54
N VAL A 13 -20.55 -41.47 -29.35
CA VAL A 13 -21.77 -40.64 -29.42
C VAL A 13 -21.96 -39.88 -28.11
N ALA A 14 -21.74 -40.53 -26.97
CA ALA A 14 -21.73 -39.87 -25.67
C ALA A 14 -20.67 -38.76 -25.59
N LEU A 15 -19.50 -38.95 -26.18
CA LEU A 15 -18.44 -37.94 -26.23
C LEU A 15 -18.75 -36.78 -27.18
N ARG A 16 -19.41 -37.03 -28.31
CA ARG A 16 -19.83 -35.98 -29.24
C ARG A 16 -20.94 -35.13 -28.63
N VAL A 17 -21.89 -35.77 -27.94
CA VAL A 17 -22.93 -35.08 -27.17
C VAL A 17 -22.31 -34.27 -26.02
N ALA A 18 -21.33 -34.81 -25.29
CA ALA A 18 -20.62 -34.08 -24.25
C ALA A 18 -19.79 -32.89 -24.79
N ALA A 19 -19.14 -33.04 -25.95
CA ALA A 19 -18.37 -31.96 -26.59
C ALA A 19 -19.28 -30.85 -27.15
N VAL A 20 -20.45 -31.22 -27.70
CA VAL A 20 -21.46 -30.25 -28.16
C VAL A 20 -22.13 -29.55 -26.98
N LEU A 21 -22.41 -30.26 -25.88
CA LEU A 21 -22.92 -29.66 -24.65
C LEU A 21 -21.88 -28.74 -23.99
N LEU A 22 -20.61 -29.11 -23.99
CA LEU A 22 -19.52 -28.28 -23.48
C LEU A 22 -19.31 -27.02 -24.34
N ALA A 23 -19.33 -27.17 -25.67
CA ALA A 23 -19.27 -26.03 -26.60
C ALA A 23 -20.49 -25.12 -26.47
N ALA A 24 -21.69 -25.68 -26.29
CA ALA A 24 -22.91 -24.93 -26.04
C ALA A 24 -22.85 -24.20 -24.69
N VAL A 25 -22.33 -24.82 -23.63
CA VAL A 25 -22.13 -24.18 -22.32
C VAL A 25 -21.08 -23.06 -22.40
N ILE A 26 -20.00 -23.24 -23.16
CA ILE A 26 -18.97 -22.20 -23.38
C ILE A 26 -19.57 -21.03 -24.15
N VAL A 27 -20.35 -21.27 -25.21
CA VAL A 27 -20.97 -20.22 -26.01
C VAL A 27 -22.07 -19.49 -25.24
N VAL A 28 -22.98 -20.22 -24.56
CA VAL A 28 -24.05 -19.64 -23.74
C VAL A 28 -23.48 -18.83 -22.57
N ARG A 29 -22.40 -19.29 -21.93
CA ARG A 29 -21.79 -18.57 -20.80
C ARG A 29 -20.91 -17.40 -21.23
N SER A 30 -20.26 -17.49 -22.40
CA SER A 30 -19.51 -16.36 -22.99
C SER A 30 -20.44 -15.23 -23.48
N LEU A 31 -21.65 -15.57 -23.93
CA LEU A 31 -22.69 -14.59 -24.24
C LEU A 31 -23.27 -13.91 -22.98
N LEU A 32 -23.11 -14.52 -21.80
CA LEU A 32 -23.56 -13.99 -20.50
C LEU A 32 -22.48 -13.18 -19.76
N ALA A 33 -21.22 -13.19 -20.22
CA ALA A 33 -20.08 -12.54 -19.56
C ALA A 33 -19.82 -11.07 -19.98
N GLY A 34 -20.70 -10.48 -20.80
CA GLY A 34 -20.62 -9.07 -21.19
C GLY A 34 -19.53 -8.73 -22.22
N VAL A 35 -19.30 -7.42 -22.42
CA VAL A 35 -18.59 -6.82 -23.57
C VAL A 35 -17.12 -7.24 -23.69
N THR A 36 -16.48 -7.63 -22.58
CA THR A 36 -15.07 -8.06 -22.52
C THR A 36 -14.84 -9.45 -23.11
N GLY A 37 -15.84 -10.35 -23.06
CA GLY A 37 -15.74 -11.69 -23.65
C GLY A 37 -15.69 -11.68 -25.18
N ILE A 38 -16.38 -10.72 -25.81
CA ILE A 38 -16.45 -10.60 -27.27
C ILE A 38 -15.12 -10.12 -27.86
N GLY A 39 -14.43 -9.20 -27.17
CA GLY A 39 -13.10 -8.71 -27.58
C GLY A 39 -12.03 -9.80 -27.58
N SER A 40 -12.03 -10.64 -26.54
CA SER A 40 -11.11 -11.79 -26.43
C SER A 40 -11.38 -12.85 -27.50
N ILE A 41 -12.66 -13.12 -27.80
CA ILE A 41 -13.05 -14.02 -28.90
C ILE A 41 -12.60 -13.45 -30.26
N ALA A 42 -12.83 -12.16 -30.51
CA ALA A 42 -12.43 -11.50 -31.75
C ALA A 42 -10.90 -11.52 -31.93
N LEU A 43 -10.12 -11.27 -30.87
CA LEU A 43 -8.66 -11.29 -30.90
C LEU A 43 -8.10 -12.69 -31.17
N VAL A 44 -8.67 -13.73 -30.54
CA VAL A 44 -8.27 -15.12 -30.76
C VAL A 44 -8.62 -15.56 -32.19
N LEU A 45 -9.81 -15.22 -32.68
CA LEU A 45 -10.22 -15.52 -34.06
C LEU A 45 -9.35 -14.77 -35.08
N ALA A 46 -9.04 -13.49 -34.84
CA ALA A 46 -8.16 -12.70 -35.69
C ALA A 46 -6.73 -13.25 -35.72
N SER A 47 -6.19 -13.64 -34.56
CA SER A 47 -4.84 -14.22 -34.44
C SER A 47 -4.75 -15.58 -35.11
N ALA A 48 -5.77 -16.43 -34.94
CA ALA A 48 -5.87 -17.72 -35.62
C ALA A 48 -6.00 -17.57 -37.14
N ALA A 49 -6.81 -16.62 -37.61
CA ALA A 49 -6.96 -16.31 -39.03
C ALA A 49 -5.67 -15.76 -39.65
N LEU A 50 -4.96 -14.86 -38.95
CA LEU A 50 -3.68 -14.32 -39.38
C LEU A 50 -2.61 -15.41 -39.48
N PHE A 51 -2.50 -16.25 -38.45
CA PHE A 51 -1.57 -17.38 -38.44
C PHE A 51 -1.85 -18.34 -39.61
N TRP A 52 -3.13 -18.65 -39.87
CA TRP A 52 -3.50 -19.51 -40.99
C TRP A 52 -3.25 -18.83 -42.35
N GLY A 53 -3.47 -17.52 -42.46
CA GLY A 53 -3.09 -16.73 -43.63
C GLY A 53 -1.59 -16.84 -43.95
N LEU A 54 -0.74 -16.68 -42.93
CA LEU A 54 0.72 -16.74 -43.04
C LEU A 54 1.22 -18.14 -43.40
N VAL A 55 0.66 -19.20 -42.83
CA VAL A 55 1.03 -20.59 -43.18
C VAL A 55 0.61 -20.92 -44.62
N ARG A 56 -0.55 -20.44 -45.09
CA ARG A 56 -0.96 -20.59 -46.50
C ARG A 56 -0.05 -19.82 -47.47
N LEU A 57 0.32 -18.60 -47.11
CA LEU A 57 1.24 -17.78 -47.88
C LEU A 57 2.62 -18.45 -47.99
N ALA A 58 3.15 -18.95 -46.88
CA ALA A 58 4.40 -19.71 -46.83
C ALA A 58 4.36 -20.99 -47.67
N ALA A 59 3.23 -21.71 -47.67
CA ALA A 59 3.04 -22.88 -48.51
C ALA A 59 3.00 -22.53 -50.01
N ARG A 60 2.33 -21.43 -50.40
CA ARG A 60 2.31 -20.95 -51.80
C ARG A 60 3.67 -20.44 -52.26
N LEU A 61 4.40 -19.70 -51.41
CA LEU A 61 5.75 -19.24 -51.71
C LEU A 61 6.70 -20.41 -51.96
N ARG A 62 6.56 -21.51 -51.19
CA ARG A 62 7.34 -22.73 -51.40
C ARG A 62 7.07 -23.40 -52.75
N VAL A 63 5.81 -23.43 -53.19
CA VAL A 63 5.46 -24.00 -54.50
C VAL A 63 6.03 -23.14 -55.62
N LEU A 64 5.87 -21.80 -55.52
CA LEU A 64 6.43 -20.86 -56.49
C LEU A 64 7.97 -20.93 -56.58
N LEU A 65 8.65 -21.02 -55.43
CA LEU A 65 10.10 -21.19 -55.37
C LEU A 65 10.59 -22.57 -55.85
N ALA A 66 9.72 -23.59 -55.85
CA ALA A 66 10.03 -24.91 -56.40
C ALA A 66 9.81 -24.99 -57.91
N GLU A 67 8.93 -24.15 -58.47
CA GLU A 67 8.65 -24.06 -59.91
C GLU A 67 9.63 -23.12 -60.64
N SER A 68 10.25 -22.16 -59.94
CA SER A 68 11.25 -21.26 -60.51
C SER A 68 12.69 -21.72 -60.24
N SER A 69 13.34 -22.28 -61.27
CA SER A 69 14.80 -22.48 -61.44
C SER A 69 15.37 -23.91 -61.20
N PRO A 70 15.90 -24.55 -62.26
CA PRO A 70 16.75 -25.75 -62.18
C PRO A 70 18.12 -25.52 -61.49
N GLU A 71 18.50 -24.27 -61.20
CA GLU A 71 19.77 -23.92 -60.54
C GLU A 71 19.65 -23.79 -59.00
N ALA A 72 18.47 -24.10 -58.43
CA ALA A 72 18.27 -24.11 -56.98
C ALA A 72 19.01 -25.24 -56.24
N SER A 73 19.89 -26.00 -56.91
CA SER A 73 20.64 -27.13 -56.31
C SER A 73 21.80 -26.70 -55.41
N ARG A 74 22.34 -25.47 -55.56
CA ARG A 74 23.40 -24.95 -54.69
C ARG A 74 22.88 -24.21 -53.45
N LEU A 75 21.69 -23.60 -53.50
CA LEU A 75 21.08 -22.99 -52.31
C LEU A 75 20.39 -24.06 -51.42
N THR A 76 19.86 -25.13 -52.01
CA THR A 76 19.26 -26.25 -51.25
C THR A 76 20.29 -27.12 -50.54
N SER A 77 21.54 -27.20 -51.01
CA SER A 77 22.60 -27.96 -50.33
C SER A 77 23.15 -27.24 -49.09
N VAL A 78 23.13 -25.90 -49.06
CA VAL A 78 23.48 -25.12 -47.85
C VAL A 78 22.36 -25.21 -46.80
N ILE A 79 21.09 -25.27 -47.24
CA ILE A 79 19.93 -25.48 -46.37
C ILE A 79 19.86 -26.94 -45.86
N ALA A 80 20.64 -27.88 -46.43
CA ALA A 80 20.65 -29.29 -46.05
C ALA A 80 21.38 -29.60 -44.72
N SER A 81 22.00 -28.63 -44.06
CA SER A 81 22.46 -28.76 -42.65
C SER A 81 21.28 -28.66 -41.64
N ARG A 82 20.19 -29.39 -41.94
CA ARG A 82 18.85 -29.26 -41.34
C ARG A 82 18.71 -29.69 -39.87
N ALA A 83 19.71 -30.30 -39.26
CA ALA A 83 19.64 -30.68 -37.85
C ALA A 83 19.89 -29.49 -36.92
N ARG A 84 20.89 -28.65 -37.24
CA ARG A 84 21.31 -27.54 -36.37
C ARG A 84 20.35 -26.35 -36.42
N ALA A 85 19.82 -26.01 -37.60
CA ALA A 85 18.83 -24.94 -37.73
C ALA A 85 17.48 -25.30 -37.07
N ARG A 86 17.07 -26.58 -37.11
CA ARG A 86 15.87 -27.07 -36.40
C ARG A 86 16.06 -27.04 -34.88
N LEU A 87 17.22 -27.51 -34.41
CA LEU A 87 17.57 -27.42 -32.99
C LEU A 87 17.64 -25.95 -32.54
N ALA A 88 18.23 -25.05 -33.33
CA ALA A 88 18.31 -23.63 -33.01
C ALA A 88 16.93 -22.95 -32.97
N ALA A 89 16.01 -23.28 -33.88
CA ALA A 89 14.65 -22.74 -33.87
C ALA A 89 13.81 -23.27 -32.69
N VAL A 90 13.91 -24.58 -32.39
CA VAL A 90 13.25 -25.18 -31.23
C VAL A 90 13.85 -24.64 -29.92
N LEU A 91 15.17 -24.49 -29.86
CA LEU A 91 15.87 -23.90 -28.71
C LEU A 91 15.49 -22.42 -28.57
N ALA A 92 15.35 -21.66 -29.65
CA ALA A 92 14.91 -20.27 -29.60
C ALA A 92 13.45 -20.14 -29.12
N ILE A 93 12.54 -21.01 -29.59
CA ILE A 93 11.16 -21.06 -29.09
C ILE A 93 11.13 -21.47 -27.62
N LEU A 94 11.94 -22.46 -27.22
CA LEU A 94 12.05 -22.90 -25.83
C LEU A 94 12.62 -21.79 -24.95
N VAL A 95 13.65 -21.07 -25.41
CA VAL A 95 14.23 -19.91 -24.73
C VAL A 95 13.22 -18.79 -24.63
N VAL A 96 12.40 -18.55 -25.65
CA VAL A 96 11.32 -17.55 -25.57
C VAL A 96 10.22 -17.99 -24.61
N VAL A 97 9.80 -19.25 -24.60
CA VAL A 97 8.80 -19.78 -23.65
C VAL A 97 9.33 -19.74 -22.21
N VAL A 98 10.58 -20.15 -22.01
CA VAL A 98 11.26 -20.10 -20.70
C VAL A 98 11.50 -18.65 -20.28
N HIS A 99 11.91 -17.77 -21.18
CA HIS A 99 12.06 -16.34 -20.91
C HIS A 99 10.72 -15.72 -20.55
N THR A 100 9.64 -16.00 -21.30
CA THR A 100 8.27 -15.49 -21.01
C THR A 100 7.76 -16.04 -19.68
N ALA A 101 8.06 -17.30 -19.34
CA ALA A 101 7.70 -17.92 -18.07
C ALA A 101 8.52 -17.37 -16.89
N ILE A 102 9.79 -17.00 -17.11
CA ILE A 102 10.68 -16.43 -16.09
C ILE A 102 10.42 -14.93 -15.89
N THR A 103 10.18 -14.18 -16.96
CA THR A 103 10.05 -12.71 -16.91
C THR A 103 8.62 -12.23 -16.74
N GLY A 104 7.61 -13.08 -16.98
CA GLY A 104 6.20 -12.74 -16.79
C GLY A 104 5.65 -11.71 -17.78
N TYR A 105 6.43 -11.30 -18.78
CA TYR A 105 6.07 -10.23 -19.72
C TYR A 105 5.58 -10.81 -21.06
N LEU A 106 4.27 -10.69 -21.34
CA LEU A 106 3.70 -10.91 -22.68
C LEU A 106 3.44 -9.55 -23.34
N SER A 107 4.50 -8.88 -23.79
CA SER A 107 4.30 -7.71 -24.65
C SER A 107 3.83 -8.15 -26.04
N VAL A 108 3.12 -7.27 -26.75
CA VAL A 108 2.73 -7.46 -28.17
C VAL A 108 3.95 -7.86 -29.03
N TRP A 109 5.14 -7.35 -28.70
CA TRP A 109 6.40 -7.71 -29.33
C TRP A 109 6.84 -9.16 -29.07
N THR A 110 6.54 -9.72 -27.90
CA THR A 110 6.86 -11.12 -27.55
C THR A 110 5.97 -12.09 -28.32
N ILE A 111 4.68 -11.74 -28.48
CA ILE A 111 3.73 -12.48 -29.33
C ILE A 111 4.17 -12.39 -30.80
N LEU A 112 4.53 -11.20 -31.28
CA LEU A 112 5.05 -11.00 -32.63
C LEU A 112 6.33 -11.81 -32.88
N ILE A 113 7.30 -11.79 -31.96
CA ILE A 113 8.53 -12.57 -32.06
C ILE A 113 8.24 -14.07 -32.04
N ALA A 114 7.34 -14.55 -31.17
CA ALA A 114 6.92 -15.95 -31.13
C ALA A 114 6.22 -16.38 -32.43
N VAL A 115 5.37 -15.52 -33.00
CA VAL A 115 4.71 -15.75 -34.30
C VAL A 115 5.73 -15.72 -35.44
N THR A 116 6.67 -14.78 -35.44
CA THR A 116 7.74 -14.70 -36.45
C THR A 116 8.66 -15.92 -36.37
N LEU A 117 9.05 -16.36 -35.18
CA LEU A 117 9.83 -17.58 -34.97
C LEU A 117 9.06 -18.83 -35.35
N ALA A 118 7.75 -18.88 -35.06
CA ALA A 118 6.88 -19.96 -35.52
C ALA A 118 6.83 -19.99 -37.05
N VAL A 119 6.65 -18.85 -37.73
CA VAL A 119 6.65 -18.71 -39.21
C VAL A 119 7.99 -19.12 -39.81
N VAL A 120 9.11 -18.70 -39.22
CA VAL A 120 10.46 -19.11 -39.61
C VAL A 120 10.64 -20.62 -39.43
N ALA A 121 10.14 -21.20 -38.34
CA ALA A 121 10.12 -22.64 -38.13
C ALA A 121 9.22 -23.38 -39.16
N THR A 122 8.09 -22.80 -39.57
CA THR A 122 7.23 -23.33 -40.66
C THR A 122 7.94 -23.28 -42.00
N LEU A 123 8.66 -22.19 -42.30
CA LEU A 123 9.43 -22.00 -43.53
C LEU A 123 10.69 -22.87 -43.59
N LEU A 124 11.23 -23.29 -42.45
CA LEU A 124 12.40 -24.18 -42.35
C LEU A 124 12.03 -25.66 -42.14
N SER A 125 10.82 -25.97 -41.68
CA SER A 125 10.33 -27.34 -41.49
C SER A 125 9.66 -27.89 -42.75
N PRO A 126 10.11 -29.03 -43.31
CA PRO A 126 9.41 -29.68 -44.42
C PRO A 126 8.04 -30.26 -44.00
N ASP A 127 7.77 -30.38 -42.70
CA ASP A 127 6.54 -30.93 -42.17
C ASP A 127 5.63 -29.83 -41.62
N LEU A 128 4.82 -29.25 -42.51
CA LEU A 128 3.85 -28.19 -42.19
C LEU A 128 2.77 -28.65 -41.20
N ARG A 129 2.54 -29.97 -41.08
CA ARG A 129 1.52 -30.52 -40.19
C ARG A 129 1.96 -30.51 -38.74
N LEU A 130 3.26 -30.73 -38.47
CA LEU A 130 3.83 -30.64 -37.12
C LEU A 130 3.77 -29.22 -36.57
N VAL A 131 4.03 -28.21 -37.42
CA VAL A 131 3.99 -26.80 -37.02
C VAL A 131 2.55 -26.33 -36.74
N ALA A 132 1.58 -26.83 -37.51
CA ALA A 132 0.16 -26.57 -37.24
C ALA A 132 -0.30 -27.22 -35.91
N VAL A 133 0.19 -28.42 -35.57
CA VAL A 133 -0.12 -29.09 -34.30
C VAL A 133 0.50 -28.34 -33.13
N LEU A 134 1.81 -28.04 -33.16
CA LEU A 134 2.49 -27.32 -32.07
C LEU A 134 1.93 -25.91 -31.86
N GLY A 135 1.68 -25.18 -32.96
CA GLY A 135 1.03 -23.87 -32.91
C GLY A 135 -0.40 -23.95 -32.35
N GLY A 136 -1.19 -24.93 -32.80
CA GLY A 136 -2.54 -25.16 -32.31
C GLY A 136 -2.59 -25.55 -30.83
N THR A 137 -1.69 -26.43 -30.37
CA THR A 137 -1.59 -26.83 -28.96
C THR A 137 -1.16 -25.67 -28.08
N ALA A 138 -0.19 -24.86 -28.51
CA ALA A 138 0.23 -23.66 -27.76
C ALA A 138 -0.92 -22.63 -27.63
N VAL A 139 -1.69 -22.42 -28.70
CA VAL A 139 -2.88 -21.55 -28.68
C VAL A 139 -3.96 -22.10 -27.74
N VAL A 140 -4.24 -23.41 -27.81
CA VAL A 140 -5.22 -24.06 -26.92
C VAL A 140 -4.78 -23.97 -25.46
N PHE A 141 -3.49 -24.16 -25.17
CA PHE A 141 -2.94 -24.04 -23.82
C PHE A 141 -3.07 -22.61 -23.30
N ALA A 142 -2.63 -21.62 -24.08
CA ALA A 142 -2.75 -20.21 -23.73
C ALA A 142 -4.22 -19.81 -23.49
N THR A 143 -5.14 -20.28 -24.35
CA THR A 143 -6.58 -20.00 -24.21
C THR A 143 -7.17 -20.67 -22.96
N ALA A 144 -6.81 -21.92 -22.68
CA ALA A 144 -7.27 -22.65 -21.51
C ALA A 144 -6.74 -22.05 -20.20
N THR A 145 -5.48 -21.62 -20.16
CA THR A 145 -4.89 -20.98 -18.97
C THR A 145 -5.56 -19.65 -18.66
N VAL A 146 -5.83 -18.82 -19.68
CA VAL A 146 -6.56 -17.55 -19.52
C VAL A 146 -8.01 -17.79 -19.10
N PHE A 147 -8.68 -18.80 -19.66
CA PHE A 147 -10.09 -19.11 -19.36
C PHE A 147 -10.29 -19.77 -17.97
N VAL A 148 -9.36 -20.62 -17.53
CA VAL A 148 -9.39 -21.24 -16.18
C VAL A 148 -9.08 -20.19 -15.10
N ALA A 149 -8.19 -19.23 -15.37
CA ALA A 149 -7.93 -18.12 -14.45
C ALA A 149 -9.18 -17.25 -14.20
N ASP A 150 -10.02 -17.09 -15.22
CA ASP A 150 -11.23 -16.25 -15.17
C ASP A 150 -12.46 -16.97 -14.54
N ILE A 151 -12.55 -18.30 -14.66
CA ILE A 151 -13.69 -19.07 -14.13
C ILE A 151 -13.65 -19.27 -12.60
N PHE A 152 -12.46 -19.38 -12.02
CA PHE A 152 -12.31 -19.78 -10.61
C PHE A 152 -12.04 -18.59 -9.69
N GLN A 153 -12.72 -17.46 -9.89
CA GLN A 153 -12.32 -16.22 -9.23
C GLN A 153 -12.40 -16.17 -7.69
N GLY A 154 -13.13 -17.10 -7.05
CA GLY A 154 -13.40 -17.08 -5.61
C GLY A 154 -12.65 -18.10 -4.74
N SER A 155 -11.76 -18.94 -5.28
CA SER A 155 -10.98 -19.90 -4.46
C SER A 155 -9.61 -20.17 -5.08
N THR A 156 -8.56 -19.78 -4.37
CA THR A 156 -7.15 -19.97 -4.74
C THR A 156 -6.78 -21.45 -4.83
N GLU A 157 -7.32 -22.28 -3.93
CA GLU A 157 -7.13 -23.74 -3.94
C GLU A 157 -7.81 -24.39 -5.14
N ALA A 158 -9.03 -23.96 -5.50
CA ALA A 158 -9.74 -24.46 -6.67
C ALA A 158 -9.05 -24.06 -7.98
N ARG A 159 -8.47 -22.85 -8.06
CA ARG A 159 -7.64 -22.39 -9.20
C ARG A 159 -6.40 -23.25 -9.38
N ALA A 160 -5.61 -23.42 -8.32
CA ALA A 160 -4.38 -24.19 -8.37
C ALA A 160 -4.65 -25.66 -8.71
N LEU A 161 -5.70 -26.24 -8.12
CA LEU A 161 -6.16 -27.60 -8.43
C LEU A 161 -6.64 -27.69 -9.89
N ALA A 162 -7.48 -26.78 -10.37
CA ALA A 162 -8.01 -26.81 -11.74
C ALA A 162 -6.93 -26.60 -12.80
N VAL A 163 -5.96 -25.71 -12.57
CA VAL A 163 -4.82 -25.51 -13.47
C VAL A 163 -3.90 -26.73 -13.44
N SER A 164 -3.64 -27.32 -12.27
CA SER A 164 -2.82 -28.54 -12.16
C SER A 164 -3.49 -29.73 -12.81
N VAL A 165 -4.80 -29.91 -12.58
CA VAL A 165 -5.61 -30.96 -13.19
C VAL A 165 -5.71 -30.75 -14.69
N ALA A 166 -5.91 -29.53 -15.20
CA ALA A 166 -5.90 -29.23 -16.62
C ALA A 166 -4.52 -29.48 -17.24
N ALA A 167 -3.43 -29.08 -16.58
CA ALA A 167 -2.06 -29.29 -17.04
C ALA A 167 -1.63 -30.76 -17.05
N ILE A 168 -2.27 -31.62 -16.25
CA ILE A 168 -2.03 -33.07 -16.23
C ILE A 168 -2.96 -33.78 -17.23
N ILE A 169 -4.26 -33.45 -17.20
CA ILE A 169 -5.30 -34.18 -17.94
C ILE A 169 -5.36 -33.78 -19.41
N LEU A 170 -5.21 -32.49 -19.77
CA LEU A 170 -5.27 -32.08 -21.18
C LEU A 170 -4.15 -32.71 -22.02
N PRO A 171 -2.88 -32.70 -21.60
CA PRO A 171 -1.82 -33.35 -22.39
C PRO A 171 -2.05 -34.85 -22.55
N VAL A 172 -2.58 -35.53 -21.53
CA VAL A 172 -2.89 -36.97 -21.58
C VAL A 172 -4.07 -37.25 -22.51
N LEU A 173 -5.18 -36.50 -22.41
CA LEU A 173 -6.36 -36.67 -23.27
C LEU A 173 -6.11 -36.25 -24.72
N VAL A 174 -5.34 -35.19 -24.93
CA VAL A 174 -4.93 -34.71 -26.25
C VAL A 174 -3.90 -35.65 -26.87
N SER A 175 -2.96 -36.19 -26.07
CA SER A 175 -2.02 -37.22 -26.52
C SER A 175 -2.74 -38.48 -26.96
N ASP A 176 -3.64 -39.05 -26.16
CA ASP A 176 -4.31 -40.31 -26.51
C ASP A 176 -5.22 -40.18 -27.75
N LYS A 177 -5.91 -39.05 -27.91
CA LYS A 177 -6.74 -38.83 -29.10
C LYS A 177 -5.95 -38.50 -30.36
N ILE A 178 -4.87 -37.72 -30.26
CA ILE A 178 -4.01 -37.38 -31.41
C ILE A 178 -3.17 -38.59 -31.83
N VAL A 179 -2.69 -39.38 -30.88
CA VAL A 179 -1.97 -40.64 -31.14
C VAL A 179 -2.89 -41.69 -31.77
N ALA A 180 -4.19 -41.71 -31.44
CA ALA A 180 -5.17 -42.58 -32.08
C ALA A 180 -5.57 -42.14 -33.50
N THR A 181 -5.52 -40.84 -33.83
CA THR A 181 -5.88 -40.33 -35.17
C THR A 181 -4.70 -40.20 -36.13
N VAL A 182 -3.46 -40.15 -35.63
CA VAL A 182 -2.26 -40.01 -36.46
C VAL A 182 -1.38 -41.24 -36.26
N ARG A 183 -1.32 -42.13 -37.26
CA ARG A 183 -0.46 -43.33 -37.25
C ARG A 183 1.05 -42.95 -37.33
N ARG A 184 1.60 -42.48 -36.20
CA ARG A 184 3.01 -42.45 -35.72
C ARG A 184 4.04 -41.58 -36.49
N PRO A 185 5.20 -41.18 -35.89
CA PRO A 185 5.88 -41.71 -34.69
C PRO A 185 5.49 -41.02 -33.39
N ALA A 186 5.56 -41.79 -32.29
CA ALA A 186 5.35 -41.29 -30.94
C ALA A 186 6.20 -40.03 -30.71
N LEU A 187 5.59 -39.02 -30.08
CA LEU A 187 6.33 -37.97 -29.37
C LEU A 187 7.52 -38.63 -28.68
N THR A 188 8.74 -38.30 -29.11
CA THR A 188 9.93 -38.99 -28.58
C THR A 188 9.98 -38.80 -27.07
N THR A 189 10.65 -39.70 -26.36
CA THR A 189 10.85 -39.62 -24.89
C THR A 189 11.32 -38.22 -24.46
N THR A 190 12.09 -37.54 -25.32
CA THR A 190 12.56 -36.16 -25.16
C THR A 190 11.43 -35.13 -25.09
N HIS A 191 10.36 -35.27 -25.89
CA HIS A 191 9.23 -34.33 -25.87
C HIS A 191 8.38 -34.50 -24.61
N HIS A 192 8.16 -35.74 -24.18
CA HIS A 192 7.49 -36.03 -22.91
C HIS A 192 8.33 -35.53 -21.73
N ALA A 193 9.65 -35.70 -21.79
CA ALA A 193 10.56 -35.19 -20.77
C ALA A 193 10.53 -33.65 -20.70
N ILE A 194 10.53 -32.94 -21.83
CA ILE A 194 10.47 -31.47 -21.84
C ILE A 194 9.13 -30.97 -21.28
N LEU A 195 8.01 -31.55 -21.71
CA LEU A 195 6.69 -31.19 -21.18
C LEU A 195 6.58 -31.50 -19.68
N ALA A 196 7.05 -32.68 -19.25
CA ALA A 196 7.07 -33.03 -17.84
C ALA A 196 7.96 -32.08 -17.03
N VAL A 197 9.15 -31.72 -17.53
CA VAL A 197 10.07 -30.79 -16.86
C VAL A 197 9.48 -29.37 -16.80
N LEU A 198 8.84 -28.88 -17.86
CA LEU A 198 8.15 -27.58 -17.85
C LEU A 198 6.96 -27.58 -16.88
N THR A 199 6.13 -28.61 -16.89
CA THR A 199 4.99 -28.74 -15.97
C THR A 199 5.46 -28.90 -14.53
N LEU A 200 6.53 -29.66 -14.29
CA LEU A 200 7.14 -29.79 -12.97
C LEU A 200 7.82 -28.50 -12.52
N LEU A 201 8.47 -27.75 -13.41
CA LEU A 201 9.07 -26.45 -13.09
C LEU A 201 8.00 -25.41 -12.77
N LEU A 202 6.94 -25.31 -13.58
CA LEU A 202 5.84 -24.39 -13.34
C LEU A 202 5.02 -24.80 -12.11
N GLY A 203 4.80 -26.09 -11.91
CA GLY A 203 4.18 -26.65 -10.72
C GLY A 203 5.03 -26.44 -9.48
N PHE A 204 6.35 -26.61 -9.57
CA PHE A 204 7.31 -26.36 -8.49
C PHE A 204 7.42 -24.88 -8.17
N LEU A 205 7.44 -23.99 -9.17
CA LEU A 205 7.45 -22.54 -8.97
C LEU A 205 6.13 -22.05 -8.36
N GLY A 206 4.99 -22.58 -8.81
CA GLY A 206 3.68 -22.29 -8.22
C GLY A 206 3.50 -22.87 -6.81
N TRP A 207 4.09 -24.03 -6.52
CA TRP A 207 4.01 -24.70 -5.22
C TRP A 207 4.97 -24.10 -4.18
N THR A 208 6.22 -23.81 -4.58
CA THR A 208 7.21 -23.20 -3.68
C THR A 208 6.97 -21.71 -3.42
N ARG A 209 6.12 -21.06 -4.23
CA ARG A 209 5.79 -19.63 -4.08
C ARG A 209 4.30 -19.38 -4.31
N SER A 210 3.47 -19.94 -3.43
CA SER A 210 2.02 -19.71 -3.39
C SER A 210 1.62 -18.22 -3.42
N GLU A 211 2.48 -17.34 -2.91
CA GLU A 211 2.27 -15.89 -2.87
C GLU A 211 2.65 -15.15 -4.17
N TRP A 212 3.41 -15.77 -5.07
CA TRP A 212 3.94 -15.09 -6.26
C TRP A 212 2.87 -14.88 -7.34
N LEU A 213 2.02 -15.88 -7.59
CA LEU A 213 0.98 -15.77 -8.62
C LEU A 213 -0.05 -14.67 -8.30
N PRO A 214 -0.59 -14.56 -7.06
CA PRO A 214 -1.42 -13.43 -6.64
C PRO A 214 -0.69 -12.08 -6.79
N GLY A 215 0.58 -12.02 -6.38
CA GLY A 215 1.42 -10.83 -6.54
C GLY A 215 1.54 -10.35 -7.99
N VAL A 216 1.80 -11.26 -8.92
CA VAL A 216 1.88 -10.92 -10.35
C VAL A 216 0.53 -10.46 -10.90
N THR A 217 -0.57 -11.13 -10.54
CA THR A 217 -1.91 -10.74 -11.03
C THR A 217 -2.37 -9.38 -10.49
N SER A 218 -1.92 -9.01 -9.30
CA SER A 218 -2.30 -7.77 -8.62
C SER A 218 -1.27 -6.64 -8.79
N GLY A 219 -0.18 -6.88 -9.52
CA GLY A 219 0.91 -5.92 -9.67
C GLY A 219 1.74 -5.72 -8.40
N CYS A 220 1.60 -6.59 -7.40
CA CYS A 220 2.35 -6.62 -6.15
C CYS A 220 3.46 -7.67 -6.22
N TYR A 221 4.44 -7.52 -7.12
CA TYR A 221 5.51 -8.51 -7.26
C TYR A 221 6.88 -7.88 -7.26
N THR A 222 7.82 -8.64 -6.69
CA THR A 222 9.26 -8.44 -6.91
C THR A 222 9.79 -9.60 -7.73
N LEU A 223 10.69 -9.29 -8.67
CA LEU A 223 11.31 -10.33 -9.49
C LEU A 223 12.04 -11.33 -8.59
N PRO A 224 11.92 -12.65 -8.81
CA PRO A 224 12.60 -13.68 -8.03
C PRO A 224 14.12 -13.53 -7.92
N THR A 225 14.74 -12.83 -8.86
CA THR A 225 16.17 -12.52 -8.92
C THR A 225 16.55 -11.21 -8.24
N SER A 226 15.56 -10.45 -7.75
CA SER A 226 15.82 -9.25 -6.95
C SER A 226 16.49 -9.67 -5.64
N THR A 227 17.75 -9.29 -5.49
CA THR A 227 18.55 -9.49 -4.27
C THR A 227 18.70 -8.18 -3.48
N GLY A 228 17.90 -7.17 -3.81
CA GLY A 228 17.92 -5.84 -3.22
C GLY A 228 17.03 -5.70 -1.98
N ILE A 229 16.91 -4.46 -1.51
CA ILE A 229 16.08 -4.08 -0.37
C ILE A 229 14.59 -4.17 -0.74
N THR A 230 14.21 -3.76 -1.96
CA THR A 230 12.82 -3.84 -2.42
C THR A 230 12.28 -5.27 -2.39
N VAL A 231 11.20 -5.45 -1.63
CA VAL A 231 10.44 -6.69 -1.47
C VAL A 231 8.96 -6.33 -1.42
N LEU A 232 8.14 -6.89 -2.31
CA LEU A 232 6.69 -6.68 -2.34
C LEU A 232 5.96 -8.00 -2.21
N ARG A 233 4.88 -8.00 -1.44
CA ARG A 233 3.93 -9.10 -1.27
C ARG A 233 2.51 -8.60 -1.49
N ALA A 234 1.61 -9.50 -1.87
CA ALA A 234 0.18 -9.24 -1.94
C ALA A 234 -0.52 -9.71 -0.67
N THR A 235 -1.57 -9.00 -0.27
CA THR A 235 -2.52 -9.51 0.73
C THR A 235 -3.23 -10.76 0.23
N PRO A 236 -3.80 -11.61 1.12
CA PRO A 236 -4.46 -12.85 0.73
C PRO A 236 -5.63 -12.66 -0.27
N ASP A 237 -6.32 -11.53 -0.19
CA ASP A 237 -7.39 -11.11 -1.12
C ASP A 237 -6.86 -10.57 -2.47
N GLY A 238 -5.54 -10.38 -2.58
CA GLY A 238 -4.86 -9.80 -3.74
C GLY A 238 -5.19 -8.32 -3.98
N GLN A 239 -5.85 -7.62 -3.06
CA GLN A 239 -6.33 -6.25 -3.29
C GLN A 239 -5.33 -5.16 -2.90
N ARG A 240 -4.32 -5.50 -2.10
CA ARG A 240 -3.33 -4.56 -1.53
C ARG A 240 -1.93 -5.15 -1.65
N CYS A 241 -0.94 -4.28 -1.78
CA CYS A 241 0.47 -4.67 -1.65
C CYS A 241 1.00 -4.22 -0.29
N TYR A 242 1.99 -4.94 0.22
CA TYR A 242 2.78 -4.56 1.38
C TYR A 242 4.23 -4.96 1.17
N GLY A 243 5.16 -4.25 1.81
CA GLY A 243 6.58 -4.56 1.65
C GLY A 243 7.49 -3.37 1.86
N LEU A 244 8.68 -3.46 1.26
CA LEU A 244 9.75 -2.46 1.26
C LEU A 244 9.99 -1.95 -0.16
N LEU A 245 10.19 -0.65 -0.31
CA LEU A 245 10.62 0.01 -1.55
C LEU A 245 11.84 0.90 -1.28
N ASP A 246 12.89 0.72 -2.07
CA ASP A 246 14.14 1.52 -2.02
C ASP A 246 14.51 2.16 -3.36
N THR A 247 13.79 1.86 -4.44
CA THR A 247 14.09 2.34 -5.80
C THR A 247 12.85 2.77 -6.58
N ALA A 248 13.02 3.79 -7.41
CA ALA A 248 12.03 4.25 -8.38
C ALA A 248 12.10 3.51 -9.73
N ASP A 249 13.03 2.55 -9.90
CA ASP A 249 13.23 1.83 -11.16
C ASP A 249 11.93 1.15 -11.61
N PRO A 250 11.31 1.51 -12.76
CA PRO A 250 10.05 0.95 -13.23
C PRO A 250 10.07 -0.57 -13.49
N GLY A 251 11.26 -1.21 -13.58
CA GLY A 251 11.40 -2.65 -13.64
C GLY A 251 11.20 -3.38 -12.30
N VAL A 252 11.24 -2.64 -11.19
CA VAL A 252 11.14 -3.14 -9.80
C VAL A 252 10.03 -2.42 -9.03
N PHE A 253 9.89 -1.11 -9.27
CA PHE A 253 8.83 -0.24 -8.79
C PHE A 253 7.54 -0.57 -9.52
N ALA A 254 6.68 -1.34 -8.86
CA ALA A 254 5.31 -1.46 -9.32
C ALA A 254 4.62 -0.10 -9.08
N ALA A 255 4.24 0.60 -10.16
CA ALA A 255 3.59 1.92 -10.09
C ALA A 255 2.25 1.94 -9.30
N ARG A 256 1.81 0.78 -8.79
CA ARG A 256 0.63 0.57 -7.95
C ARG A 256 0.97 -0.02 -6.57
N ALA A 257 2.24 -0.06 -6.17
CA ALA A 257 2.65 -0.79 -4.97
C ALA A 257 1.99 -0.21 -3.71
N PHE A 258 2.24 1.05 -3.38
CA PHE A 258 1.69 1.66 -2.16
C PHE A 258 0.97 2.97 -2.50
N GLY A 259 -0.16 3.22 -1.84
CA GLY A 259 -1.03 4.34 -2.19
C GLY A 259 -1.99 4.00 -3.34
N ARG A 260 -3.16 4.63 -3.33
CA ARG A 260 -4.10 4.58 -4.46
C ARG A 260 -4.19 5.91 -5.22
N ASP A 261 -3.79 7.01 -4.58
CA ASP A 261 -3.86 8.34 -5.16
C ASP A 261 -2.55 8.73 -5.88
N PRO A 262 -2.63 9.53 -6.97
CA PRO A 262 -1.46 9.94 -7.75
C PRO A 262 -0.44 10.77 -6.96
N ASP A 263 -0.88 11.59 -6.00
CA ASP A 263 -0.02 12.53 -5.29
C ASP A 263 0.94 11.79 -4.35
N THR A 264 0.42 10.81 -3.61
CA THR A 264 1.23 9.92 -2.76
C THR A 264 2.21 9.11 -3.61
N ILE A 265 1.80 8.61 -4.78
CA ILE A 265 2.69 7.84 -5.66
C ILE A 265 3.81 8.73 -6.22
N ALA A 266 3.50 9.97 -6.61
CA ALA A 266 4.49 10.93 -7.11
C ALA A 266 5.51 11.30 -6.01
N LEU A 267 5.06 11.54 -4.79
CA LEU A 267 5.92 11.83 -3.64
C LEU A 267 6.85 10.65 -3.32
N GLN A 268 6.32 9.43 -3.26
CA GLN A 268 7.13 8.23 -3.07
C GLN A 268 8.19 8.08 -4.15
N ARG A 269 7.81 8.22 -5.43
CA ARG A 269 8.77 8.14 -6.54
C ARG A 269 9.88 9.16 -6.36
N ARG A 270 9.55 10.40 -5.99
CA ARG A 270 10.55 11.45 -5.79
C ARG A 270 11.54 11.13 -4.68
N ILE A 271 11.06 10.63 -3.54
CA ILE A 271 11.91 10.17 -2.43
C ILE A 271 12.89 9.09 -2.90
N LEU A 272 12.38 8.10 -3.64
CA LEU A 272 13.17 6.98 -4.13
C LEU A 272 14.14 7.38 -5.26
N GLU A 273 13.83 8.42 -6.05
CA GLU A 273 14.76 9.00 -7.04
C GLU A 273 15.92 9.77 -6.39
N LEU A 274 15.74 10.27 -5.17
CA LEU A 274 16.79 10.92 -4.38
C LEU A 274 17.72 9.92 -3.68
N ASN A 275 17.37 8.63 -3.66
CA ASN A 275 18.25 7.61 -3.13
C ASN A 275 19.48 7.41 -4.01
N GLU A 276 20.65 7.68 -3.44
CA GLU A 276 21.91 7.23 -4.01
C GLU A 276 22.22 5.78 -3.59
N PRO A 277 23.11 5.08 -4.33
CA PRO A 277 23.68 3.82 -3.87
C PRO A 277 24.32 3.99 -2.48
N LEU A 278 23.92 3.11 -1.56
CA LEU A 278 24.41 3.09 -0.19
C LEU A 278 25.95 2.95 -0.14
N ARG A 279 26.60 3.77 0.69
CA ARG A 279 28.00 3.63 1.09
C ARG A 279 28.11 3.58 2.61
N ASP A 280 29.28 3.17 3.09
CA ASP A 280 29.58 3.12 4.51
C ASP A 280 29.37 4.51 5.16
N GLY A 281 28.67 4.54 6.30
CA GLY A 281 28.36 5.77 7.03
C GLY A 281 27.07 6.47 6.62
N ASP A 282 26.41 6.05 5.53
CA ASP A 282 25.09 6.58 5.17
C ASP A 282 24.04 6.20 6.21
N LEU A 283 23.15 7.14 6.53
CA LEU A 283 21.98 6.86 7.35
C LEU A 283 20.89 6.23 6.48
N THR A 284 20.41 5.05 6.85
CA THR A 284 19.22 4.44 6.28
C THR A 284 18.04 4.63 7.22
N VAL A 285 17.00 5.30 6.75
CA VAL A 285 15.71 5.41 7.43
C VAL A 285 14.71 4.53 6.71
N VAL A 286 14.19 3.52 7.40
CA VAL A 286 13.00 2.79 6.96
C VAL A 286 11.78 3.47 7.57
N TRP A 287 10.98 4.12 6.74
CA TRP A 287 9.70 4.68 7.16
C TRP A 287 8.63 3.59 7.16
N LEU A 288 8.07 3.29 8.33
CA LEU A 288 7.01 2.31 8.52
C LEU A 288 5.65 3.01 8.62
N GLY A 289 4.79 2.84 7.62
CA GLY A 289 3.47 3.46 7.57
C GLY A 289 2.39 2.58 6.94
N ALA A 290 1.25 3.20 6.63
CA ALA A 290 0.06 2.56 6.08
C ALA A 290 -0.47 3.35 4.87
N LEU A 291 -0.03 2.96 3.68
CA LEU A 291 -0.38 3.61 2.41
C LEU A 291 -1.35 2.78 1.55
N SER A 292 -1.59 1.51 1.89
CA SER A 292 -2.57 0.68 1.20
C SER A 292 -3.88 0.54 1.97
N CYS A 293 -5.01 0.55 1.27
CA CYS A 293 -6.36 0.44 1.84
C CYS A 293 -7.26 -0.46 1.02
N ASP A 294 -8.37 -0.87 1.63
CA ASP A 294 -9.47 -1.51 0.92
C ASP A 294 -10.05 -0.55 -0.13
N PRO A 295 -10.19 -0.98 -1.40
CA PRO A 295 -10.71 -0.13 -2.46
C PRO A 295 -12.20 0.14 -2.28
N LEU A 296 -12.64 1.37 -2.58
CA LEU A 296 -14.05 1.67 -2.71
C LEU A 296 -14.61 0.89 -3.94
N PRO A 297 -15.65 0.06 -3.79
CA PRO A 297 -16.13 -0.79 -4.90
C PRO A 297 -16.53 -0.02 -6.17
N ALA A 298 -17.06 1.20 -6.01
CA ALA A 298 -17.47 2.06 -7.12
C ALA A 298 -16.30 2.84 -7.75
N ASP A 299 -15.19 2.99 -7.03
CA ASP A 299 -14.00 3.72 -7.48
C ASP A 299 -12.73 3.12 -6.84
N PRO A 300 -12.10 2.11 -7.47
CA PRO A 300 -10.94 1.42 -6.91
C PRO A 300 -9.69 2.28 -6.72
N ALA A 301 -9.67 3.52 -7.22
CA ALA A 301 -8.62 4.50 -6.96
C ALA A 301 -8.79 5.20 -5.60
N ARG A 302 -9.90 4.98 -4.91
CA ARG A 302 -10.20 5.54 -3.59
C ARG A 302 -10.31 4.45 -2.55
N CYS A 303 -10.13 4.83 -1.29
CA CYS A 303 -10.32 3.94 -0.17
C CYS A 303 -11.79 3.87 0.25
N ALA A 304 -12.25 2.68 0.62
CA ALA A 304 -13.63 2.44 1.01
C ALA A 304 -14.05 3.22 2.25
N ASP A 305 -13.12 3.52 3.15
CA ASP A 305 -13.32 4.30 4.37
C ASP A 305 -13.03 5.80 4.21
N GLY A 306 -12.83 6.27 2.96
CA GLY A 306 -12.59 7.68 2.65
C GLY A 306 -11.21 8.20 3.03
N ARG A 307 -10.25 7.34 3.42
CA ARG A 307 -8.87 7.79 3.67
C ARG A 307 -8.18 8.30 2.40
N ASP A 308 -7.42 9.38 2.56
CA ASP A 308 -6.59 10.01 1.52
C ASP A 308 -5.18 10.35 2.06
N TYR A 309 -4.71 9.60 3.06
CA TYR A 309 -3.33 9.61 3.58
C TYR A 309 -2.65 10.96 3.87
N PRO A 310 -3.33 12.02 4.35
CA PRO A 310 -2.68 13.32 4.51
C PRO A 310 -1.56 13.26 5.56
N SER A 311 -1.77 12.51 6.66
CA SER A 311 -0.79 12.31 7.71
C SER A 311 0.44 11.53 7.26
N GLU A 312 0.27 10.53 6.41
CA GLU A 312 1.35 9.73 5.86
C GLU A 312 2.12 10.54 4.80
N ARG A 313 1.41 11.31 3.95
CA ARG A 313 2.04 12.25 3.02
C ARG A 313 2.89 13.29 3.75
N ASP A 314 2.45 13.81 4.88
CA ASP A 314 3.26 14.75 5.69
C ASP A 314 4.55 14.12 6.22
N GLN A 315 4.51 12.87 6.68
CA GLN A 315 5.72 12.16 7.11
C GLN A 315 6.65 11.89 5.92
N LEU A 316 6.11 11.48 4.76
CA LEU A 316 6.90 11.29 3.54
C LEU A 316 7.53 12.61 3.05
N ARG A 317 6.81 13.73 3.10
CA ARG A 317 7.34 15.07 2.81
C ARG A 317 8.53 15.39 3.71
N ALA A 318 8.43 15.08 5.00
CA ALA A 318 9.53 15.27 5.95
C ALA A 318 10.78 14.47 5.57
N LEU A 319 10.63 13.22 5.11
CA LEU A 319 11.76 12.40 4.63
C LEU A 319 12.41 13.02 3.38
N MET A 320 11.60 13.49 2.43
CA MET A 320 12.10 14.16 1.22
C MET A 320 12.86 15.44 1.57
N PHE A 321 12.32 16.25 2.49
CA PHE A 321 12.97 17.47 2.96
C PHE A 321 14.28 17.15 3.68
N ALA A 322 14.30 16.10 4.50
CA ALA A 322 15.52 15.63 5.13
C ALA A 322 16.57 15.17 4.09
N GLN A 323 16.20 14.39 3.05
CA GLN A 323 17.17 13.99 2.02
C GLN A 323 17.80 15.20 1.31
N THR A 324 16.97 16.20 0.99
CA THR A 324 17.42 17.43 0.35
C THR A 324 18.34 18.24 1.27
N TYR A 325 17.99 18.39 2.55
CA TYR A 325 18.82 19.06 3.54
C TYR A 325 20.18 18.34 3.72
N PHE A 326 20.17 17.02 3.87
CA PHE A 326 21.40 16.23 4.10
C PHE A 326 22.38 16.40 2.95
N THR A 327 21.89 16.41 1.71
CA THR A 327 22.70 16.65 0.49
C THR A 327 23.47 17.98 0.56
N GLN A 328 22.93 19.00 1.21
CA GLN A 328 23.59 20.30 1.38
C GLN A 328 24.68 20.29 2.48
N THR A 329 24.70 19.27 3.34
CA THR A 329 25.58 19.16 4.51
C THR A 329 26.68 18.09 4.37
N ASP A 330 26.89 17.54 3.17
CA ASP A 330 27.81 16.42 2.88
C ASP A 330 27.51 15.15 3.70
N ARG A 331 26.26 15.01 4.16
CA ARG A 331 25.71 13.80 4.77
C ARG A 331 24.71 13.18 3.80
N ARG A 332 24.46 11.89 3.89
CA ARG A 332 23.54 11.20 2.99
C ARG A 332 22.51 10.39 3.75
N LEU A 333 21.28 10.49 3.25
CA LEU A 333 20.11 9.83 3.78
C LEU A 333 19.52 8.94 2.69
N HIS A 334 19.50 7.63 2.95
CA HIS A 334 18.81 6.65 2.13
C HIS A 334 17.47 6.32 2.77
N VAL A 335 16.39 6.46 2.00
CA VAL A 335 15.03 6.27 2.51
C VAL A 335 14.44 4.98 1.92
N VAL A 336 13.91 4.13 2.79
CA VAL A 336 13.14 2.95 2.41
C VAL A 336 11.70 3.16 2.85
N ILE A 337 10.77 3.07 1.92
CA ILE A 337 9.34 3.21 2.20
C ILE A 337 8.79 1.81 2.49
N ALA A 338 8.27 1.62 3.70
CA ALA A 338 7.70 0.36 4.13
C ALA A 338 6.20 0.51 4.42
N ASP A 339 5.37 -0.14 3.60
CA ASP A 339 3.92 -0.12 3.76
C ASP A 339 3.46 -1.40 4.45
N ALA A 340 2.86 -1.22 5.63
CA ALA A 340 2.25 -2.28 6.44
C ALA A 340 0.73 -2.42 6.18
N THR A 341 0.22 -1.75 5.14
CA THR A 341 -1.21 -1.65 4.78
C THR A 341 -2.08 -0.97 5.84
N GLN A 342 -3.37 -0.90 5.55
CA GLN A 342 -4.41 -0.40 6.42
C GLN A 342 -4.24 -0.94 7.83
N ASP A 343 -4.31 -0.02 8.78
CA ASP A 343 -4.26 -0.31 10.21
C ASP A 343 -2.97 -1.03 10.63
N VAL A 344 -1.92 -0.86 9.81
CA VAL A 344 -0.60 -1.48 9.94
C VAL A 344 -0.67 -3.00 10.17
N ALA A 345 -1.67 -3.65 9.55
CA ALA A 345 -1.98 -5.07 9.76
C ALA A 345 -0.79 -6.00 9.48
N HIS A 346 0.14 -5.59 8.61
CA HIS A 346 1.34 -6.34 8.25
C HIS A 346 2.63 -5.82 8.90
N ALA A 347 2.56 -4.99 9.96
CA ALA A 347 3.76 -4.41 10.57
C ALA A 347 4.79 -5.45 11.03
N ASP A 348 4.35 -6.59 11.60
CA ASP A 348 5.27 -7.65 12.04
C ASP A 348 5.95 -8.35 10.86
N ASP A 349 5.23 -8.54 9.74
CA ASP A 349 5.79 -9.09 8.51
C ASP A 349 6.85 -8.14 7.92
N ILE A 350 6.55 -6.84 7.92
CA ILE A 350 7.49 -5.80 7.49
C ILE A 350 8.74 -5.78 8.37
N ALA A 351 8.59 -5.85 9.69
CA ALA A 351 9.72 -5.94 10.61
C ALA A 351 10.57 -7.19 10.33
N ALA A 352 9.97 -8.34 10.04
CA ALA A 352 10.70 -9.53 9.64
C ALA A 352 11.49 -9.31 8.33
N MET A 353 10.89 -8.67 7.31
CA MET A 353 11.58 -8.32 6.07
C MET A 353 12.76 -7.36 6.32
N ILE A 354 12.61 -6.36 7.18
CA ILE A 354 13.69 -5.42 7.54
C ILE A 354 14.86 -6.18 8.19
N VAL A 355 14.57 -7.10 9.12
CA VAL A 355 15.60 -7.93 9.77
C VAL A 355 16.29 -8.85 8.76
N GLU A 356 15.54 -9.51 7.88
CA GLU A 356 16.09 -10.33 6.80
C GLU A 356 16.97 -9.51 5.84
N ARG A 357 16.63 -8.22 5.62
CA ARG A 357 17.34 -7.32 4.73
C ARG A 357 18.41 -6.45 5.40
N GLN A 358 18.63 -6.62 6.71
CA GLN A 358 19.45 -5.73 7.53
C GLN A 358 20.86 -5.48 6.98
N ARG A 359 21.48 -6.48 6.33
CA ARG A 359 22.81 -6.34 5.73
C ARG A 359 22.82 -5.38 4.53
N TRP A 360 21.76 -5.35 3.72
CA TRP A 360 21.67 -4.47 2.56
C TRP A 360 21.25 -3.04 2.94
N LEU A 361 20.61 -2.89 4.10
CA LEU A 361 20.17 -1.61 4.65
C LEU A 361 21.30 -0.80 5.33
N GLY A 362 22.51 -1.35 5.45
CA GLY A 362 23.65 -0.67 6.05
C GLY A 362 23.69 -0.71 7.59
N ASP A 363 24.80 -0.21 8.16
CA ASP A 363 25.07 -0.29 9.60
C ASP A 363 24.31 0.78 10.41
N ARG A 364 24.19 2.00 9.87
CA ARG A 364 23.38 3.10 10.44
C ARG A 364 21.94 2.98 9.97
N LEU A 365 21.22 2.02 10.54
CA LEU A 365 19.82 1.73 10.21
C LEU A 365 18.90 2.11 11.37
N VAL A 366 17.82 2.82 11.07
CA VAL A 366 16.71 3.11 11.99
C VAL A 366 15.36 2.84 11.29
N VAL A 367 14.36 2.47 12.07
CA VAL A 367 12.95 2.47 11.62
C VAL A 367 12.23 3.66 12.27
N ILE A 368 11.50 4.44 11.47
CA ILE A 368 10.73 5.60 11.94
C ILE A 368 9.26 5.42 11.57
N GLY A 369 8.35 5.73 12.49
CA GLY A 369 6.91 5.75 12.22
C GLY A 369 6.14 4.80 13.13
N GLY A 370 5.37 3.89 12.54
CA GLY A 370 4.57 2.89 13.26
C GLY A 370 3.06 3.13 13.20
N GLY A 371 2.60 4.21 12.56
CA GLY A 371 1.22 4.46 12.12
C GLY A 371 0.15 4.47 13.21
N ASP A 372 -0.12 3.32 13.82
CA ASP A 372 -1.14 3.09 14.83
C ASP A 372 -0.57 2.28 16.00
N SER A 373 -0.89 2.67 17.24
CA SER A 373 -0.53 1.89 18.43
C SER A 373 -1.44 0.66 18.57
N ARG A 374 -1.03 -0.44 17.93
CA ARG A 374 -1.71 -1.74 17.90
C ARG A 374 -0.80 -2.84 18.40
N ASP A 375 -1.38 -3.96 18.79
CA ASP A 375 -0.64 -5.15 19.22
C ASP A 375 0.37 -5.63 18.17
N VAL A 376 0.00 -5.61 16.89
CA VAL A 376 0.88 -5.98 15.76
C VAL A 376 2.06 -5.02 15.62
N THR A 377 1.84 -3.71 15.81
CA THR A 377 2.90 -2.69 15.82
C THR A 377 3.87 -2.92 16.97
N GLN A 378 3.35 -3.25 18.16
CA GLN A 378 4.17 -3.54 19.33
C GLN A 378 5.06 -4.78 19.11
N ARG A 379 4.53 -5.83 18.46
CA ARG A 379 5.31 -7.01 18.06
C ARG A 379 6.40 -6.66 17.06
N ALA A 380 6.05 -5.89 16.03
CA ALA A 380 6.99 -5.42 15.01
C ALA A 380 8.17 -4.65 15.63
N ILE A 381 7.87 -3.70 16.53
CA ILE A 381 8.90 -2.94 17.25
C ILE A 381 9.79 -3.89 18.06
N ASN A 382 9.21 -4.78 18.86
CA ASN A 382 10.00 -5.71 19.67
C ASN A 382 10.92 -6.59 18.81
N ARG A 383 10.46 -7.06 17.65
CA ARG A 383 11.26 -7.83 16.70
C ARG A 383 12.45 -7.02 16.16
N LEU A 384 12.24 -5.74 15.84
CA LEU A 384 13.32 -4.85 15.39
C LEU A 384 14.34 -4.61 16.50
N LEU A 385 13.89 -4.37 17.73
CA LEU A 385 14.77 -4.18 18.89
C LEU A 385 15.58 -5.44 19.20
N ASP A 386 14.97 -6.63 19.09
CA ASP A 386 15.66 -7.91 19.27
C ASP A 386 16.76 -8.13 18.22
N ALA A 387 16.59 -7.55 17.02
CA ALA A 387 17.61 -7.52 15.97
C ALA A 387 18.60 -6.34 16.09
N ASN A 388 18.58 -5.62 17.21
CA ASN A 388 19.40 -4.44 17.48
C ASN A 388 19.20 -3.33 16.41
N ILE A 389 17.95 -3.13 15.98
CA ILE A 389 17.52 -2.05 15.10
C ILE A 389 16.68 -1.07 15.93
N PRO A 390 17.15 0.18 16.13
CA PRO A 390 16.40 1.18 16.87
C PRO A 390 15.14 1.61 16.13
N PHE A 391 14.13 2.02 16.91
CA PHE A 391 12.84 2.48 16.43
C PHE A 391 12.51 3.84 17.05
N ILE A 392 12.22 4.84 16.21
CA ILE A 392 11.76 6.15 16.66
C ILE A 392 10.29 6.29 16.29
N ALA A 393 9.44 6.49 17.29
CA ALA A 393 7.99 6.63 17.14
C ALA A 393 7.59 8.10 17.38
N PRO A 394 7.30 8.86 16.31
CA PRO A 394 6.87 10.25 16.48
C PRO A 394 5.47 10.35 17.09
N ASN A 395 4.60 9.36 16.86
CA ASN A 395 3.15 9.49 17.08
C ASN A 395 2.47 8.21 17.61
N LEU A 396 3.21 7.33 18.30
CA LEU A 396 2.61 6.23 19.06
C LEU A 396 2.44 6.68 20.52
N LEU A 397 1.22 6.60 21.04
CA LEU A 397 0.85 7.20 22.33
C LEU A 397 0.36 6.18 23.37
N ALA A 398 0.00 4.96 22.95
CA ALA A 398 -0.57 3.98 23.87
C ALA A 398 0.41 3.57 24.98
N ASP A 399 -0.10 3.25 26.15
CA ASP A 399 0.68 2.93 27.36
C ASP A 399 0.02 1.83 28.21
N LEU A 400 -0.74 0.93 27.58
CA LEU A 400 -1.46 -0.17 28.26
C LEU A 400 -0.60 -1.05 29.17
N GLY A 401 0.71 -1.19 28.88
CA GLY A 401 1.62 -1.99 29.69
C GLY A 401 1.94 -1.36 31.04
N GLU A 402 1.98 -0.03 31.11
CA GLU A 402 2.31 0.77 32.29
C GLU A 402 1.85 2.23 32.06
N PRO A 403 0.77 2.70 32.73
CA PRO A 403 0.20 4.03 32.46
C PRO A 403 1.18 5.18 32.67
N GLY A 404 1.40 5.98 31.64
CA GLY A 404 2.39 7.07 31.59
C GLY A 404 3.79 6.63 31.14
N ALA A 405 4.02 5.34 30.88
CA ALA A 405 5.26 4.87 30.26
C ALA A 405 5.14 4.86 28.72
N PRO A 406 6.28 4.79 27.99
CA PRO A 406 6.25 4.63 26.55
C PRO A 406 5.60 3.32 26.11
N PHE A 407 5.04 3.31 24.90
CA PHE A 407 4.38 2.15 24.27
C PHE A 407 5.21 0.87 24.27
N VAL A 408 6.53 1.00 24.12
CA VAL A 408 7.50 -0.08 24.32
C VAL A 408 8.58 0.40 25.29
N ASN A 409 8.60 -0.14 26.50
CA ASN A 409 9.54 0.29 27.54
C ASN A 409 10.91 -0.43 27.46
N ARG A 410 11.61 -0.35 26.31
CA ARG A 410 12.91 -1.01 26.06
C ARG A 410 13.96 -0.06 25.46
N PRO A 411 15.27 -0.29 25.72
CA PRO A 411 16.34 0.43 25.02
C PRO A 411 16.21 0.31 23.50
N GLY A 412 16.44 1.41 22.80
CA GLY A 412 16.32 1.52 21.33
C GLY A 412 14.94 1.92 20.83
N TYR A 413 13.91 1.96 21.69
CA TYR A 413 12.62 2.56 21.37
C TYR A 413 12.55 3.99 21.91
N LEU A 414 12.39 4.96 21.01
CA LEU A 414 12.30 6.38 21.34
C LEU A 414 10.94 6.91 20.93
N GLN A 415 10.07 7.13 21.92
CA GLN A 415 8.76 7.76 21.71
C GLN A 415 8.90 9.27 21.87
N LEU A 416 8.67 10.02 20.78
CA LEU A 416 8.82 11.48 20.82
C LEU A 416 7.60 12.17 21.43
N ALA A 417 6.40 11.63 21.21
CA ALA A 417 5.16 12.11 21.80
C ALA A 417 4.96 11.60 23.23
N HIS A 418 4.14 12.33 23.99
CA HIS A 418 3.70 11.90 25.31
C HIS A 418 2.86 10.62 25.24
N ALA A 419 2.80 9.88 26.36
CA ALA A 419 1.85 8.78 26.51
C ALA A 419 0.42 9.30 26.69
N ASN A 420 -0.58 8.48 26.36
CA ASN A 420 -2.01 8.80 26.45
C ASN A 420 -2.41 9.35 27.83
N ARG A 421 -1.81 8.83 28.91
CA ARG A 421 -2.05 9.34 30.26
C ARG A 421 -1.77 10.84 30.43
N ASP A 422 -0.78 11.40 29.75
CA ASP A 422 -0.48 12.83 29.86
C ASP A 422 -1.47 13.67 29.06
N TYR A 423 -1.93 13.19 27.89
CA TYR A 423 -3.05 13.81 27.17
C TYR A 423 -4.33 13.78 28.01
N ALA A 424 -4.62 12.66 28.68
CA ALA A 424 -5.77 12.55 29.58
C ALA A 424 -5.70 13.56 30.76
N LYS A 425 -4.52 13.79 31.34
CA LYS A 425 -4.31 14.84 32.35
C LYS A 425 -4.55 16.23 31.76
N ASP A 426 -3.96 16.54 30.62
CA ASP A 426 -4.13 17.85 29.96
C ASP A 426 -5.61 18.16 29.68
N VAL A 427 -6.40 17.18 29.22
CA VAL A 427 -7.86 17.32 29.07
C VAL A 427 -8.52 17.71 30.39
N VAL A 428 -8.27 16.92 31.43
CA VAL A 428 -8.92 17.09 32.74
C VAL A 428 -8.50 18.40 33.40
N ASP A 429 -7.24 18.80 33.28
CA ASP A 429 -6.71 20.05 33.82
C ASP A 429 -7.34 21.28 33.14
N ARG A 430 -7.67 21.17 31.85
CA ARG A 430 -8.38 22.23 31.10
C ARG A 430 -9.88 22.31 31.42
N LEU A 431 -10.48 21.22 31.88
CA LEU A 431 -11.91 21.14 32.19
C LEU A 431 -12.24 21.90 33.49
N SER A 432 -12.47 23.21 33.37
CA SER A 432 -12.84 24.08 34.49
C SER A 432 -14.37 24.24 34.63
N PHE A 433 -15.03 23.29 35.30
CA PHE A 433 -16.44 23.41 35.70
C PHE A 433 -16.55 23.52 37.22
N PRO A 434 -16.90 24.69 37.78
CA PRO A 434 -16.98 24.90 39.22
C PRO A 434 -17.90 23.90 39.92
N ASP A 435 -19.08 23.65 39.34
CA ASP A 435 -20.13 22.78 39.87
C ASP A 435 -20.01 21.30 39.41
N GLY A 436 -18.85 20.94 38.86
CA GLY A 436 -18.58 19.59 38.36
C GLY A 436 -19.05 19.33 36.93
N TYR A 437 -18.79 18.13 36.42
CA TYR A 437 -19.12 17.72 35.06
C TYR A 437 -19.21 16.19 34.92
N ARG A 438 -19.89 15.72 33.88
CA ARG A 438 -19.84 14.33 33.42
C ARG A 438 -19.06 14.26 32.11
N LEU A 439 -17.99 13.48 32.07
CA LEU A 439 -17.23 13.18 30.85
C LEU A 439 -17.72 11.87 30.23
N ASP A 440 -18.36 11.97 29.07
CA ASP A 440 -18.74 10.81 28.27
C ASP A 440 -17.64 10.54 27.23
N VAL A 441 -16.90 9.44 27.42
CA VAL A 441 -15.76 9.05 26.58
C VAL A 441 -16.23 8.03 25.54
N TYR A 442 -16.22 8.40 24.27
CA TYR A 442 -16.71 7.60 23.16
C TYR A 442 -15.56 6.87 22.47
N ALA A 443 -15.62 5.53 22.49
CA ALA A 443 -14.75 4.67 21.70
C ALA A 443 -15.37 3.29 21.53
N ALA A 444 -15.37 2.76 20.32
CA ALA A 444 -15.75 1.38 20.05
C ALA A 444 -14.70 0.43 20.67
N PRO A 445 -15.11 -0.55 21.51
CA PRO A 445 -14.17 -1.53 22.04
C PRO A 445 -13.52 -2.32 20.90
N ASN A 446 -12.18 -2.30 20.85
CA ASN A 446 -11.41 -3.12 19.94
C ASN A 446 -10.17 -3.69 20.66
N PRO A 447 -10.11 -5.02 20.89
CA PRO A 447 -9.05 -5.62 21.71
C PRO A 447 -7.64 -5.51 21.09
N THR A 448 -7.53 -5.26 19.78
CA THR A 448 -6.22 -5.08 19.11
C THR A 448 -5.80 -3.61 19.02
N ASP A 449 -6.71 -2.69 19.32
CA ASP A 449 -6.46 -1.25 19.32
C ASP A 449 -5.99 -0.80 20.70
N GLN A 450 -4.67 -0.80 20.89
CA GLN A 450 -4.07 -0.43 22.16
C GLN A 450 -4.18 1.08 22.44
N TYR A 451 -4.26 1.90 21.38
CA TYR A 451 -4.42 3.35 21.46
C TYR A 451 -5.74 3.74 22.12
N THR A 452 -6.87 3.36 21.53
CA THR A 452 -8.19 3.75 22.03
C THR A 452 -8.44 3.14 23.41
N THR A 453 -8.02 1.89 23.61
CA THR A 453 -8.18 1.18 24.88
C THR A 453 -7.40 1.85 26.03
N SER A 454 -6.13 2.24 25.83
CA SER A 454 -5.36 2.96 26.87
C SER A 454 -5.95 4.33 27.15
N LEU A 455 -6.28 5.10 26.11
CA LEU A 455 -6.81 6.45 26.26
C LEU A 455 -8.11 6.48 27.07
N VAL A 456 -9.04 5.56 26.79
CA VAL A 456 -10.28 5.42 27.58
C VAL A 456 -9.96 5.11 29.04
N ASN A 457 -9.07 4.14 29.30
CA ASN A 457 -8.70 3.76 30.66
C ASN A 457 -8.04 4.92 31.43
N ASP A 458 -7.16 5.68 30.77
CA ASP A 458 -6.47 6.81 31.37
C ASP A 458 -7.41 7.96 31.68
N LEU A 459 -8.32 8.33 30.77
CA LEU A 459 -9.33 9.37 31.03
C LEU A 459 -10.20 9.02 32.24
N LEU A 460 -10.69 7.77 32.30
CA LEU A 460 -11.47 7.30 33.44
C LEU A 460 -10.64 7.31 34.74
N ALA A 461 -9.37 6.90 34.68
CA ALA A 461 -8.48 6.84 35.83
C ALA A 461 -8.10 8.24 36.35
N VAL A 462 -7.79 9.19 35.46
CA VAL A 462 -7.46 10.58 35.82
C VAL A 462 -8.67 11.25 36.45
N VAL A 463 -9.86 11.14 35.86
CA VAL A 463 -11.09 11.71 36.44
C VAL A 463 -11.40 11.10 37.81
N LYS A 464 -11.32 9.77 37.93
CA LYS A 464 -11.50 9.09 39.23
C LYS A 464 -10.49 9.58 40.27
N GLY A 465 -9.26 9.88 39.85
CA GLY A 465 -8.18 10.37 40.70
C GLY A 465 -8.39 11.75 41.30
N LEU A 466 -9.31 12.57 40.76
CA LEU A 466 -9.64 13.89 41.31
C LEU A 466 -10.31 13.81 42.69
N ASN A 467 -10.91 12.66 43.05
CA ASN A 467 -11.66 12.45 44.29
C ASN A 467 -12.77 13.50 44.53
N ARG A 468 -13.39 13.99 43.44
CA ARG A 468 -14.52 14.93 43.46
C ARG A 468 -15.83 14.19 43.13
N PRO A 469 -16.85 14.18 44.01
CA PRO A 469 -18.09 13.43 43.78
C PRO A 469 -18.97 14.04 42.68
N ASP A 470 -18.78 15.32 42.38
CA ASP A 470 -19.46 16.10 41.35
C ASP A 470 -18.81 15.98 39.97
N VAL A 471 -17.64 15.31 39.89
CA VAL A 471 -16.96 15.02 38.62
C VAL A 471 -17.02 13.52 38.36
N THR A 472 -17.58 13.14 37.21
CA THR A 472 -17.73 11.73 36.82
C THR A 472 -17.26 11.52 35.39
N ALA A 473 -16.83 10.28 35.09
CA ALA A 473 -16.54 9.88 33.72
C ALA A 473 -17.08 8.47 33.46
N ARG A 474 -17.52 8.21 32.23
CA ARG A 474 -17.92 6.87 31.79
C ARG A 474 -17.47 6.59 30.37
N HIS A 475 -17.20 5.32 30.10
CA HIS A 475 -17.01 4.83 28.75
C HIS A 475 -18.36 4.59 28.07
N VAL A 476 -18.52 5.17 26.88
CA VAL A 476 -19.66 4.97 26.01
C VAL A 476 -19.22 4.16 24.80
N ALA A 477 -19.43 2.84 24.89
CA ALA A 477 -18.91 1.85 23.95
C ALA A 477 -19.58 1.84 22.55
N ALA A 478 -20.65 2.61 22.36
CA ALA A 478 -21.38 2.66 21.10
C ALA A 478 -22.04 4.02 20.88
N LEU A 479 -22.02 4.51 19.63
CA LEU A 479 -22.54 5.84 19.26
C LEU A 479 -24.07 5.95 19.45
N ASP A 480 -24.82 4.86 19.31
CA ASP A 480 -26.27 4.83 19.53
C ASP A 480 -26.68 5.19 20.98
N ARG A 481 -25.74 5.07 21.93
CA ARG A 481 -25.92 5.50 23.33
C ARG A 481 -25.70 6.99 23.56
N ILE A 482 -25.33 7.76 22.53
CA ILE A 482 -25.48 9.22 22.54
C ILE A 482 -26.98 9.50 22.54
N ASP A 483 -27.46 10.17 23.58
CA ASP A 483 -28.87 10.54 23.76
C ASP A 483 -29.00 12.06 24.01
N ALA A 484 -30.23 12.57 24.08
CA ALA A 484 -30.49 14.01 24.17
C ALA A 484 -29.93 14.67 25.45
N SER A 485 -29.50 13.88 26.45
CA SER A 485 -28.88 14.42 27.67
C SER A 485 -27.55 15.13 27.40
N VAL A 486 -26.88 14.84 26.28
CA VAL A 486 -25.61 15.50 25.91
C VAL A 486 -25.77 16.96 25.49
N CYS A 487 -26.99 17.37 25.14
CA CYS A 487 -27.34 18.72 24.68
C CYS A 487 -28.29 19.42 25.65
N ALA A 488 -28.63 18.76 26.77
CA ALA A 488 -29.51 19.33 27.78
C ALA A 488 -28.75 20.37 28.62
N ASP A 489 -29.42 21.47 28.94
CA ASP A 489 -28.93 22.43 29.94
C ASP A 489 -29.18 21.87 31.36
N ALA A 490 -28.39 20.86 31.71
CA ALA A 490 -28.43 20.21 33.00
C ALA A 490 -27.47 20.92 34.00
N PRO A 491 -27.77 20.90 35.32
CA PRO A 491 -26.90 21.47 36.35
C PRO A 491 -25.48 20.89 36.31
N THR A 492 -25.35 19.60 35.97
CA THR A 492 -24.06 18.95 35.71
C THR A 492 -23.90 18.78 34.20
N PRO A 493 -23.07 19.61 33.54
CA PRO A 493 -22.90 19.56 32.09
C PRO A 493 -22.26 18.24 31.66
N THR A 494 -22.66 17.76 30.48
CA THR A 494 -22.01 16.62 29.83
C THR A 494 -20.97 17.13 28.83
N VAL A 495 -19.74 16.68 28.99
CA VAL A 495 -18.63 16.91 28.06
C VAL A 495 -18.47 15.66 27.22
N LEU A 496 -18.46 15.82 25.90
CA LEU A 496 -18.24 14.71 24.97
C LEU A 496 -16.76 14.62 24.64
N TYR A 497 -16.17 13.45 24.86
CA TYR A 497 -14.80 13.17 24.46
C TYR A 497 -14.77 12.07 23.41
N PHE A 498 -14.33 12.37 22.20
CA PHE A 498 -14.11 11.38 21.16
C PHE A 498 -12.70 10.79 21.29
N ALA A 499 -12.62 9.51 21.68
CA ALA A 499 -11.39 8.74 21.90
C ALA A 499 -11.22 7.57 20.91
N ASP A 500 -11.87 7.64 19.74
CA ASP A 500 -11.88 6.59 18.74
C ASP A 500 -10.99 6.94 17.53
N ARG A 501 -10.85 6.01 16.58
CA ARG A 501 -10.13 6.25 15.33
C ARG A 501 -10.86 7.29 14.48
N TRP A 502 -10.09 8.18 13.87
CA TRP A 502 -10.53 9.31 13.05
C TRP A 502 -11.47 8.93 11.89
N THR A 503 -11.38 7.70 11.39
CA THR A 503 -12.28 7.14 10.37
C THR A 503 -13.74 7.04 10.84
N ARG A 504 -13.97 7.04 12.17
CA ARG A 504 -15.31 7.00 12.79
C ARG A 504 -15.83 8.37 13.21
N PHE A 505 -15.04 9.42 13.06
CA PHE A 505 -15.41 10.74 13.58
C PHE A 505 -16.63 11.33 12.86
N ALA A 506 -16.79 11.07 11.55
CA ALA A 506 -17.98 11.47 10.80
C ALA A 506 -19.26 10.84 11.35
N GLU A 507 -19.23 9.56 11.74
CA GLU A 507 -20.37 8.88 12.36
C GLU A 507 -20.72 9.50 13.72
N PHE A 508 -19.70 9.86 14.51
CA PHE A 508 -19.88 10.56 15.77
C PHE A 508 -20.55 11.93 15.58
N VAL A 509 -20.05 12.74 14.64
CA VAL A 509 -20.63 14.04 14.28
C VAL A 509 -22.08 13.89 13.84
N GLN A 510 -22.35 12.95 12.92
CA GLN A 510 -23.70 12.68 12.44
C GLN A 510 -24.62 12.34 13.61
N ARG A 511 -24.17 11.45 14.50
CA ARG A 511 -24.96 11.02 15.64
C ARG A 511 -25.26 12.18 16.59
N VAL A 512 -24.27 12.98 16.96
CA VAL A 512 -24.48 14.17 17.82
C VAL A 512 -25.50 15.12 17.19
N ASN A 513 -25.41 15.36 15.89
CA ASN A 513 -26.37 16.20 15.16
C ASN A 513 -27.79 15.63 15.17
N GLU A 514 -27.94 14.32 14.97
CA GLU A 514 -29.24 13.65 15.03
C GLU A 514 -29.92 13.83 16.39
N VAL A 515 -29.16 13.83 17.49
CA VAL A 515 -29.74 13.90 18.83
C VAL A 515 -29.89 15.33 19.35
N CYS A 516 -28.93 16.20 19.06
CA CYS A 516 -28.98 17.59 19.51
C CYS A 516 -29.87 18.48 18.65
N GLY A 517 -30.03 18.17 17.35
CA GLY A 517 -30.65 19.09 16.40
C GLY A 517 -30.01 20.47 16.53
N HIS A 518 -30.83 21.48 16.85
CA HIS A 518 -30.37 22.86 17.04
C HIS A 518 -29.78 23.17 18.42
N SER A 519 -29.89 22.27 19.40
CA SER A 519 -29.50 22.54 20.79
C SER A 519 -27.98 22.59 20.99
N ARG A 520 -27.21 22.04 20.03
CA ARG A 520 -25.74 21.86 20.02
C ARG A 520 -25.17 21.13 21.25
N PRO A 521 -24.07 20.38 21.13
CA PRO A 521 -23.37 19.86 22.29
C PRO A 521 -22.71 21.02 23.07
N ARG A 522 -22.62 20.90 24.40
CA ARG A 522 -22.04 21.95 25.25
C ARG A 522 -20.52 22.07 25.12
N LEU A 523 -19.84 20.94 24.96
CA LEU A 523 -18.40 20.89 24.71
C LEU A 523 -18.05 19.56 24.06
N VAL A 524 -17.31 19.61 22.96
CA VAL A 524 -16.76 18.44 22.30
C VAL A 524 -15.24 18.55 22.27
N ILE A 525 -14.61 17.55 22.85
CA ILE A 525 -13.16 17.37 22.83
C ILE A 525 -12.86 16.10 22.03
N ALA A 526 -11.78 16.09 21.27
CA ALA A 526 -11.30 14.92 20.59
C ALA A 526 -9.79 14.72 20.79
N ASP A 527 -9.35 13.49 20.57
CA ASP A 527 -7.96 13.11 20.69
C ASP A 527 -7.12 13.46 19.45
N VAL A 528 -5.84 13.08 19.50
CA VAL A 528 -4.86 13.28 18.42
C VAL A 528 -5.29 12.61 17.11
N SER A 529 -6.05 11.52 17.17
CA SER A 529 -6.57 10.82 16.00
C SER A 529 -7.32 11.78 15.08
N VAL A 530 -8.18 12.65 15.63
CA VAL A 530 -9.02 13.58 14.86
C VAL A 530 -8.21 14.58 14.04
N SER A 531 -6.96 14.89 14.39
CA SER A 531 -6.06 15.65 13.50
C SER A 531 -5.96 15.06 12.09
N ARG A 532 -6.04 13.73 11.93
CA ARG A 532 -6.03 13.05 10.61
C ARG A 532 -7.35 13.26 9.86
N PHE A 533 -8.47 13.27 10.58
CA PHE A 533 -9.76 13.66 10.01
C PHE A 533 -9.70 15.12 9.54
N MET A 534 -9.16 16.01 10.37
CA MET A 534 -9.02 17.43 10.06
C MET A 534 -8.06 17.68 8.88
N ALA A 535 -7.05 16.84 8.67
CA ALA A 535 -6.21 16.91 7.49
C ALA A 535 -6.85 16.27 6.23
N ASN A 536 -7.90 15.45 6.37
CA ASN A 536 -8.55 14.77 5.26
C ASN A 536 -9.69 15.61 4.67
N HIS A 537 -9.40 16.26 3.54
CA HIS A 537 -10.35 17.12 2.85
C HIS A 537 -11.65 16.40 2.42
N GLN A 538 -11.61 15.10 2.09
CA GLN A 538 -12.78 14.34 1.65
C GLN A 538 -13.73 14.07 2.81
N LEU A 539 -13.19 13.63 3.95
CA LEU A 539 -13.98 13.39 5.16
C LEU A 539 -14.50 14.68 5.77
N ARG A 540 -13.73 15.77 5.70
CA ARG A 540 -14.21 17.10 6.11
C ARG A 540 -15.37 17.59 5.28
N ALA A 541 -15.33 17.43 3.96
CA ALA A 541 -16.35 17.91 3.05
C ALA A 541 -17.74 17.29 3.30
N VAL A 542 -17.82 16.16 3.99
CA VAL A 542 -19.07 15.49 4.36
C VAL A 542 -19.49 15.73 5.81
N SER A 543 -18.69 16.47 6.59
CA SER A 543 -19.04 16.85 7.96
C SER A 543 -20.16 17.90 7.95
N ASN A 544 -21.16 17.71 8.80
CA ASN A 544 -22.27 18.65 9.00
C ASN A 544 -22.30 19.23 10.42
N ALA A 545 -21.22 19.11 11.20
CA ALA A 545 -21.11 19.74 12.52
C ALA A 545 -21.13 21.27 12.39
N ASP A 546 -22.19 21.90 12.88
CA ASP A 546 -22.34 23.35 12.97
C ASP A 546 -21.89 23.90 14.34
N TRP A 547 -21.16 23.07 15.10
CA TRP A 547 -20.63 23.33 16.43
C TRP A 547 -19.11 23.15 16.47
N PRO A 548 -18.43 23.82 17.41
CA PRO A 548 -16.98 23.76 17.51
C PRO A 548 -16.46 22.47 18.14
N VAL A 549 -15.21 22.13 17.84
CA VAL A 549 -14.48 20.99 18.41
C VAL A 549 -13.09 21.42 18.86
N ASP A 550 -12.74 21.10 20.10
CA ASP A 550 -11.36 21.15 20.58
C ASP A 550 -10.71 19.78 20.37
N TYR A 551 -9.50 19.71 19.80
CA TYR A 551 -8.83 18.43 19.56
C TYR A 551 -7.32 18.53 19.75
N HIS A 552 -6.70 17.47 20.25
CA HIS A 552 -5.24 17.40 20.29
C HIS A 552 -4.67 17.23 18.89
N VAL A 553 -3.48 17.79 18.65
CA VAL A 553 -2.76 17.63 17.38
C VAL A 553 -1.54 16.73 17.50
N GLY A 554 -1.11 16.18 16.36
CA GLY A 554 -0.04 15.18 16.27
C GLY A 554 1.36 15.71 16.54
N GLY A 555 1.57 17.03 16.44
CA GLY A 555 2.88 17.62 16.65
C GLY A 555 2.90 19.14 16.71
N PRO A 556 4.10 19.73 16.84
CA PRO A 556 4.29 21.16 16.67
C PRO A 556 3.96 21.58 15.24
N SER A 557 3.56 22.84 15.09
CA SER A 557 3.30 23.52 13.83
C SER A 557 4.49 24.37 13.40
N CYS A 558 4.45 24.94 12.19
CA CYS A 558 5.50 25.85 11.76
C CYS A 558 5.63 27.11 12.65
N ALA A 559 4.59 27.47 13.41
CA ALA A 559 4.63 28.56 14.37
C ALA A 559 5.51 28.25 15.60
N ASP A 560 5.73 26.96 15.89
CA ASP A 560 6.60 26.49 16.99
C ASP A 560 8.08 26.38 16.57
N LEU A 561 8.39 26.50 15.28
CA LEU A 561 9.75 26.36 14.75
C LEU A 561 10.66 27.53 15.17
N THR A 562 11.95 27.23 15.35
CA THR A 562 12.99 28.28 15.40
C THR A 562 13.01 29.09 14.10
N GLU A 563 13.60 30.29 14.09
CA GLU A 563 13.75 31.09 12.85
C GLU A 563 14.48 30.31 11.75
N ALA A 564 15.55 29.59 12.11
CA ALA A 564 16.29 28.75 11.18
C ALA A 564 15.46 27.55 10.70
N GLY A 565 14.69 26.93 11.59
CA GLY A 565 13.78 25.83 11.24
C GLY A 565 12.69 26.28 10.26
N LEU A 566 12.08 27.45 10.51
CA LEU A 566 11.06 28.00 9.62
C LEU A 566 11.63 28.39 8.25
N ALA A 567 12.79 29.05 8.22
CA ALA A 567 13.45 29.38 6.95
C ALA A 567 13.72 28.11 6.13
N THR A 568 14.24 27.07 6.79
CA THR A 568 14.50 25.78 6.14
C THR A 568 13.21 25.14 5.64
N LEU A 569 12.14 25.06 6.44
CA LEU A 569 10.86 24.51 6.02
C LEU A 569 10.29 25.30 4.83
N THR A 570 10.33 26.62 4.90
CA THR A 570 9.81 27.51 3.86
C THR A 570 10.56 27.33 2.54
N ASP A 571 11.89 27.27 2.59
CA ASP A 571 12.73 27.00 1.43
C ASP A 571 12.42 25.62 0.82
N GLN A 572 12.21 24.59 1.64
CA GLN A 572 11.85 23.26 1.17
C GLN A 572 10.45 23.20 0.54
N VAL A 573 9.48 23.89 1.13
CA VAL A 573 8.11 24.02 0.58
C VAL A 573 8.15 24.71 -0.79
N TYR A 574 8.92 25.79 -0.94
CA TYR A 574 9.03 26.49 -2.22
C TYR A 574 9.87 25.73 -3.25
N ALA A 575 10.96 25.07 -2.84
CA ALA A 575 11.76 24.22 -3.72
C ALA A 575 10.96 23.00 -4.24
N SER A 576 9.99 22.54 -3.46
CA SER A 576 9.15 21.39 -3.79
C SER A 576 7.75 21.77 -4.28
N ARG A 577 7.51 23.05 -4.62
CA ARG A 577 6.18 23.60 -4.93
C ARG A 577 5.41 22.78 -5.97
N ASP A 578 6.07 22.44 -7.08
CA ASP A 578 5.46 21.69 -8.18
C ASP A 578 5.02 20.29 -7.74
N LEU A 579 5.82 19.62 -6.91
CA LEU A 579 5.49 18.30 -6.36
C LEU A 579 4.37 18.38 -5.34
N LEU A 580 4.34 19.46 -4.57
CA LEU A 580 3.26 19.73 -3.63
C LEU A 580 1.98 20.16 -4.33
N GLY A 581 1.95 20.37 -5.65
CA GLY A 581 0.77 20.82 -6.38
C GLY A 581 0.31 22.24 -6.02
N LEU A 582 1.21 23.04 -5.44
CA LEU A 582 0.91 24.41 -5.01
C LEU A 582 1.00 25.37 -6.21
N ALA A 583 0.09 26.34 -6.30
CA ALA A 583 0.12 27.35 -7.36
C ALA A 583 1.42 28.19 -7.31
N GLU A 584 1.90 28.66 -8.47
CA GLU A 584 3.14 29.45 -8.59
C GLU A 584 3.17 30.69 -7.68
N ASN A 585 2.01 31.31 -7.45
CA ASN A 585 1.84 32.49 -6.61
C ASN A 585 1.37 32.15 -5.18
N ALA A 586 1.24 30.88 -4.82
CA ALA A 586 0.85 30.48 -3.47
C ALA A 586 1.97 30.81 -2.47
N THR A 587 1.60 31.55 -1.42
CA THR A 587 2.47 31.90 -0.29
C THR A 587 2.25 30.93 0.86
N PHE A 588 3.32 30.35 1.38
CA PHE A 588 3.26 29.56 2.62
C PHE A 588 2.99 30.50 3.79
N ALA A 589 1.81 30.37 4.40
CA ALA A 589 1.30 31.39 5.33
C ALA A 589 1.94 31.33 6.71
N CYS A 590 2.47 30.16 7.10
CA CYS A 590 2.87 29.82 8.47
C CYS A 590 2.09 30.56 9.57
N ALA A 591 0.78 30.38 9.55
CA ALA A 591 -0.11 31.20 10.34
C ALA A 591 0.03 30.84 11.84
N GLY A 592 0.03 31.86 12.71
CA GLY A 592 0.26 31.72 14.16
C GLY A 592 1.57 32.33 14.67
N ARG A 593 2.53 32.64 13.78
CA ARG A 593 3.79 33.29 14.14
C ARG A 593 3.71 34.83 14.16
N ASP A 594 2.88 35.41 13.30
CA ASP A 594 2.61 36.85 13.27
C ASP A 594 1.28 37.17 14.00
N PRO A 595 1.29 37.90 15.12
CA PRO A 595 0.07 38.38 15.78
C PRO A 595 -0.81 39.25 14.87
N ALA A 596 -0.23 39.93 13.87
CA ALA A 596 -0.99 40.72 12.90
C ALA A 596 -1.77 39.82 11.92
N ALA A 597 -1.26 38.62 11.59
CA ALA A 597 -1.96 37.64 10.76
C ALA A 597 -3.26 37.13 11.41
N ARG A 598 -3.34 37.12 12.74
CA ARG A 598 -4.61 36.91 13.48
C ARG A 598 -5.61 38.04 13.26
N ALA A 599 -5.14 39.28 13.24
CA ALA A 599 -6.00 40.46 13.08
C ALA A 599 -6.46 40.69 11.63
N THR A 600 -5.67 40.28 10.63
CA THR A 600 -5.97 40.44 9.20
C THR A 600 -6.82 39.31 8.63
N GLY A 601 -7.10 38.26 9.42
CA GLY A 601 -7.91 37.12 8.98
C GLY A 601 -7.15 36.11 8.11
N GLU A 602 -5.81 36.18 8.05
CA GLU A 602 -5.01 35.24 7.26
C GLU A 602 -5.07 33.80 7.78
N LEU A 603 -5.43 33.63 9.06
CA LEU A 603 -5.74 32.33 9.65
C LEU A 603 -7.07 31.73 9.17
N LEU A 604 -8.04 32.55 8.70
CA LEU A 604 -9.33 32.06 8.19
C LEU A 604 -9.20 31.30 6.88
N ASP A 605 -8.13 31.56 6.13
CA ASP A 605 -7.88 30.97 4.82
C ASP A 605 -6.69 29.99 4.86
N ALA A 606 -6.16 29.66 6.04
CA ALA A 606 -5.03 28.74 6.16
C ALA A 606 -5.50 27.29 6.32
N CYS A 607 -4.83 26.35 5.66
CA CYS A 607 -5.18 24.93 5.73
C CYS A 607 -3.91 24.05 5.61
N PRO A 608 -3.97 22.75 5.96
CA PRO A 608 -2.84 21.86 5.78
C PRO A 608 -2.37 21.85 4.32
N LEU A 609 -1.06 21.65 4.10
CA LEU A 609 -0.44 21.61 2.76
C LEU A 609 -1.25 20.79 1.74
N ASP A 610 -1.80 19.66 2.19
CA ASP A 610 -2.60 18.78 1.34
C ASP A 610 -3.96 19.37 0.92
N ALA A 611 -4.62 20.04 1.85
CA ALA A 611 -5.91 20.67 1.60
C ALA A 611 -5.77 21.90 0.69
N ALA A 612 -4.66 22.63 0.80
CA ALA A 612 -4.38 23.84 0.02
C ALA A 612 -4.46 23.60 -1.49
N VAL A 613 -3.90 22.47 -1.96
CA VAL A 613 -3.92 22.05 -3.36
C VAL A 613 -5.34 21.82 -3.88
N LYS A 614 -6.21 21.26 -3.03
CA LYS A 614 -7.51 20.73 -3.42
C LYS A 614 -8.65 21.73 -3.18
N GLN A 615 -8.48 22.65 -2.23
CA GLN A 615 -9.50 23.59 -1.78
C GLN A 615 -9.16 25.05 -2.09
N GLY A 616 -7.93 25.36 -2.51
CA GLY A 616 -7.51 26.72 -2.88
C GLY A 616 -7.27 27.65 -1.68
N CYS A 617 -7.17 27.10 -0.47
CA CYS A 617 -6.78 27.81 0.74
C CYS A 617 -5.25 28.00 0.79
N ARG A 618 -4.78 28.93 1.64
CA ARG A 618 -3.36 29.22 1.84
C ARG A 618 -2.65 28.03 2.50
N PRO A 619 -1.56 27.53 1.90
CA PRO A 619 -0.80 26.41 2.45
C PRO A 619 -0.17 26.77 3.79
N ASN A 620 -0.37 25.88 4.76
CA ASN A 620 0.16 25.99 6.11
C ASN A 620 0.52 24.60 6.68
N ASP A 621 1.39 24.57 7.68
CA ASP A 621 1.65 23.39 8.49
C ASP A 621 0.96 23.54 9.85
N LEU A 622 -0.14 22.82 10.00
CA LEU A 622 -1.09 22.94 11.11
C LEU A 622 -0.79 21.94 12.26
N GLY A 623 0.46 21.52 12.42
CA GLY A 623 0.85 20.67 13.55
C GLY A 623 0.45 19.21 13.42
N THR A 624 0.54 18.65 12.21
CA THR A 624 0.18 17.25 11.94
C THR A 624 1.36 16.31 12.24
N TYR A 625 2.08 15.84 11.21
CA TYR A 625 3.10 14.81 11.33
C TYR A 625 4.40 15.15 10.60
N LEU A 626 4.47 16.31 9.94
CA LEU A 626 5.63 16.74 9.17
C LEU A 626 6.84 17.01 10.08
N ILE A 627 6.70 17.94 11.03
CA ILE A 627 7.78 18.32 11.94
C ILE A 627 8.22 17.15 12.84
N PRO A 628 7.31 16.37 13.46
CA PRO A 628 7.67 15.16 14.21
C PRO A 628 8.54 14.16 13.42
N ALA A 629 8.19 13.90 12.16
CA ALA A 629 8.96 12.97 11.32
C ALA A 629 10.31 13.56 10.92
N TRP A 630 10.37 14.87 10.67
CA TRP A 630 11.62 15.58 10.42
C TRP A 630 12.56 15.44 11.63
N ASP A 631 12.10 15.79 12.83
CA ASP A 631 12.89 15.70 14.06
C ASP A 631 13.37 14.28 14.35
N ALA A 632 12.56 13.26 14.04
CA ALA A 632 12.94 11.86 14.18
C ALA A 632 14.15 11.50 13.31
N VAL A 633 14.24 12.01 12.08
CA VAL A 633 15.39 11.78 11.19
C VAL A 633 16.65 12.46 11.74
N PHE A 634 16.54 13.70 12.22
CA PHE A 634 17.67 14.43 12.80
C PHE A 634 18.18 13.77 14.08
N LEU A 635 17.25 13.30 14.93
CA LEU A 635 17.60 12.53 16.11
C LEU A 635 18.31 11.24 15.72
N ALA A 636 17.80 10.48 14.74
CA ALA A 636 18.45 9.25 14.28
C ALA A 636 19.88 9.51 13.79
N ASP A 637 20.06 10.56 13.01
CA ASP A 637 21.36 10.92 12.47
C ASP A 637 22.39 11.34 13.53
N ALA A 638 21.95 12.07 14.56
CA ALA A 638 22.81 12.40 15.70
C ALA A 638 23.08 11.20 16.62
N LEU A 639 22.12 10.28 16.72
CA LEU A 639 22.15 9.16 17.65
C LEU A 639 22.96 7.97 17.16
N LEU A 640 22.88 7.66 15.86
CA LEU A 640 23.45 6.44 15.32
C LEU A 640 24.93 6.59 14.95
N PRO A 641 25.84 5.85 15.63
CA PRO A 641 27.25 5.83 15.27
C PRO A 641 27.49 5.13 13.92
N ASP A 642 28.62 5.43 13.28
CA ASP A 642 28.99 4.88 11.95
C ASP A 642 28.95 3.34 11.88
N ARG A 643 29.19 2.68 13.01
CA ARG A 643 29.09 1.22 13.16
C ARG A 643 28.02 0.89 14.17
N ARG A 644 27.25 -0.16 13.87
CA ARG A 644 26.18 -0.63 14.74
C ARG A 644 26.71 -0.91 16.15
N ALA A 645 26.08 -0.30 17.14
CA ALA A 645 26.35 -0.47 18.56
C ALA A 645 25.14 -1.12 19.26
N PRO A 646 25.34 -1.76 20.43
CA PRO A 646 24.24 -2.19 21.28
C PRO A 646 23.24 -1.05 21.55
N LEU A 647 21.94 -1.34 21.56
CA LEU A 647 20.91 -0.32 21.81
C LEU A 647 21.11 0.42 23.14
N THR A 648 21.70 -0.22 24.14
CA THR A 648 22.03 0.37 25.45
C THR A 648 23.19 1.35 25.42
N ASP A 649 23.92 1.43 24.31
CA ASP A 649 25.07 2.32 24.18
C ASP A 649 24.71 3.61 23.43
N LEU A 650 23.49 3.65 22.86
CA LEU A 650 22.95 4.83 22.19
C LEU A 650 22.79 5.98 23.19
N ARG A 651 23.38 7.12 22.84
CA ARG A 651 23.39 8.32 23.67
C ARG A 651 23.45 9.59 22.83
N VAL A 652 22.67 10.58 23.24
CA VAL A 652 22.64 11.95 22.70
C VAL A 652 22.33 12.87 23.88
N SER A 653 23.00 14.00 24.00
CA SER A 653 22.69 14.99 25.03
C SER A 653 22.64 16.38 24.42
N GLY A 654 21.64 17.17 24.79
CA GLY A 654 21.53 18.56 24.36
C GLY A 654 21.24 18.74 22.88
N LEU A 655 20.64 17.75 22.20
CA LEU A 655 20.33 17.90 20.77
C LEU A 655 19.11 18.81 20.60
N ALA A 656 19.36 20.04 20.16
CA ALA A 656 18.30 20.93 19.73
C ALA A 656 17.60 20.36 18.49
N LEU A 657 16.28 20.27 18.54
CA LEU A 657 15.42 19.86 17.43
C LEU A 657 14.85 21.11 16.73
N SER A 658 13.91 20.93 15.80
CA SER A 658 13.43 22.00 14.93
C SER A 658 12.63 23.11 15.62
N THR A 659 12.10 22.85 16.83
CA THR A 659 11.29 23.81 17.61
C THR A 659 12.06 24.41 18.80
N VAL A 660 11.62 25.59 19.25
CA VAL A 660 12.38 26.47 20.19
C VAL A 660 12.69 25.79 21.54
N ASP A 661 11.81 24.90 22.02
CA ASP A 661 11.91 24.30 23.35
C ASP A 661 12.15 22.77 23.30
N SER A 662 12.34 22.18 22.12
CA SER A 662 12.51 20.74 21.98
C SER A 662 13.99 20.36 21.97
N GLU A 663 14.44 19.79 23.09
CA GLU A 663 15.78 19.23 23.25
C GLU A 663 15.70 17.72 23.49
N ALA A 664 16.33 16.93 22.63
CA ALA A 664 16.42 15.49 22.79
C ALA A 664 17.62 15.11 23.66
N ASN A 665 17.35 14.32 24.70
CA ASN A 665 18.34 13.66 25.52
C ASN A 665 18.05 12.16 25.53
N VAL A 666 18.98 11.36 25.03
CA VAL A 666 18.92 9.91 25.00
C VAL A 666 20.03 9.35 25.86
N GLU A 667 19.68 8.52 26.83
CA GLU A 667 20.64 7.80 27.67
C GLU A 667 20.30 6.31 27.71
N ARG A 668 21.32 5.47 27.53
CA ARG A 668 21.17 4.01 27.48
C ARG A 668 20.08 3.55 26.49
N GLY A 669 20.00 4.22 25.35
CA GLY A 669 18.98 3.98 24.32
C GLY A 669 17.56 4.37 24.72
N ARG A 670 17.38 5.23 25.73
CA ARG A 670 16.05 5.69 26.18
C ARG A 670 15.98 7.20 26.08
N LEU A 671 14.90 7.70 25.50
CA LEU A 671 14.60 9.13 25.51
C LEU A 671 14.20 9.53 26.94
N LEU A 672 14.88 10.53 27.52
CA LEU A 672 14.64 10.93 28.91
C LEU A 672 13.31 11.65 29.10
N ARG A 673 12.87 12.42 28.09
CA ARG A 673 11.61 13.16 28.08
C ARG A 673 11.05 13.21 26.65
N PRO A 674 9.73 13.11 26.47
CA PRO A 674 9.09 13.41 25.19
C PRO A 674 9.54 14.78 24.65
N THR A 675 9.70 14.87 23.34
CA THR A 675 10.16 16.09 22.65
C THR A 675 9.05 16.79 21.89
N ILE A 676 7.91 16.14 21.68
CA ILE A 676 6.73 16.72 21.04
C ILE A 676 5.80 17.26 22.13
N PRO A 677 5.51 18.57 22.16
CA PRO A 677 4.63 19.15 23.16
C PRO A 677 3.17 18.71 22.96
N ILE A 678 2.42 18.59 24.06
CA ILE A 678 0.97 18.43 24.00
C ILE A 678 0.36 19.76 23.55
N ARG A 679 -0.36 19.73 22.43
CA ARG A 679 -1.02 20.88 21.83
C ARG A 679 -2.48 20.55 21.55
N MET A 680 -3.34 21.53 21.77
CA MET A 680 -4.77 21.45 21.49
C MET A 680 -5.16 22.57 20.53
N TRP A 681 -5.99 22.19 19.57
CA TRP A 681 -6.48 23.05 18.52
C TRP A 681 -7.99 23.19 18.64
N HIS A 682 -8.48 24.38 18.30
CA HIS A 682 -9.89 24.69 18.24
C HIS A 682 -10.32 24.79 16.79
N ALA A 683 -11.36 24.05 16.39
CA ALA A 683 -12.00 24.13 15.09
C ALA A 683 -13.45 24.62 15.18
N ASP A 684 -13.75 25.74 14.51
CA ASP A 684 -15.10 26.34 14.48
C ASP A 684 -15.60 26.56 13.05
N PRO A 685 -16.90 26.32 12.81
CA PRO A 685 -17.57 25.02 12.80
C PRO A 685 -17.16 24.18 11.56
N LEU A 686 -17.32 22.85 11.63
CA LEU A 686 -16.83 21.92 10.59
C LEU A 686 -17.67 21.89 9.29
N ASN A 687 -18.83 22.52 9.26
CA ASN A 687 -19.79 22.46 8.15
C ASN A 687 -19.50 23.41 6.98
N ASP A 688 -18.56 24.35 7.11
CA ASP A 688 -18.11 25.20 6.00
C ASP A 688 -16.59 25.08 5.79
N PRO A 689 -16.12 24.20 4.89
CA PRO A 689 -14.69 23.99 4.65
C PRO A 689 -13.93 25.24 4.21
N ARG A 690 -14.61 26.31 3.80
CA ARG A 690 -14.00 27.61 3.45
C ARG A 690 -13.84 28.56 4.63
N ARG A 691 -14.37 28.19 5.80
CA ARG A 691 -14.37 28.99 7.03
C ARG A 691 -13.87 28.22 8.25
N ILE A 692 -13.50 26.94 8.09
CA ILE A 692 -12.98 26.15 9.20
C ILE A 692 -11.73 26.84 9.72
N TYR A 693 -11.89 27.36 10.92
CA TYR A 693 -10.90 28.14 11.59
C TYR A 693 -10.18 27.22 12.58
N GLU A 694 -8.88 26.97 12.39
CA GLU A 694 -8.07 26.13 13.28
C GLU A 694 -7.06 26.99 14.07
N GLN A 695 -7.21 27.14 15.40
CA GLN A 695 -6.22 27.83 16.29
C GLN A 695 -5.57 26.88 17.26
N ALA A 696 -4.29 27.11 17.53
CA ALA A 696 -3.73 26.73 18.82
C ALA A 696 -4.51 27.40 19.97
N GLY A 697 -5.09 26.57 20.86
CA GLY A 697 -5.82 27.00 22.03
C GLY A 697 -5.10 26.61 23.33
N THR A 698 -4.92 27.58 24.22
CA THR A 698 -4.48 27.31 25.61
C THR A 698 -5.66 27.03 26.54
N GLU A 699 -6.88 27.37 26.13
CA GLU A 699 -8.12 27.18 26.86
C GLU A 699 -9.14 26.46 25.97
N LEU A 700 -10.05 25.70 26.58
CA LEU A 700 -11.18 25.07 25.90
C LEU A 700 -12.20 26.15 25.52
N VAL A 701 -12.68 26.13 24.29
CA VAL A 701 -13.66 27.11 23.81
C VAL A 701 -15.05 26.56 24.06
N ARG A 702 -15.86 27.34 24.77
CA ARG A 702 -17.25 26.99 25.09
C ARG A 702 -18.18 27.80 24.17
N PRO A 703 -19.22 27.17 23.59
CA PRO A 703 -20.21 27.85 22.77
C PRO A 703 -21.03 28.89 23.56
#